data_AF-A0A7H8QKA3-F1
#
_entry.id   AF-A0A7H8QKA3-F1
#
_cell.length_a   1.000
_cell.length_b   1.000
_cell.length_c   1.000
_cell.angle_alpha   90.00
_cell.angle_beta   90.00
_cell.angle_gamma   90.00
#
_symmetry.space_group_name_H-M   'P 1'
#
loop_
_entity.id
_entity.type
_entity.pdbx_description
1 polymer ?
#
loop_
_entity_poly.entity_id
_entity_poly.type
_entity_poly.pdbx_seq_one_letter_code
_entity_poly.pdbx_strand_id
1 'polypeptide(L)'
;MIFVKVAAVSVLAALSVTAAPSPARHVLHEKRHRPSGDWVKGARIESSAVLPIRIGLTQTDLHMGPDYLMDVSDPRSENYGQYFSMEQVHSMFAPVEDHVHAIKEWLHESGINMSRLVHSDNKGWLAFDATTEEAERLFQTEYYEHEHAQSDRVRVGCDGYHLPEHLAPHIDYITPGVKMTQAVKRTIKRTPKRKTKRSSQALHTTTEMSLPEKWSAPEGVSPELAGCGFNMTPPCIRALYDIPLPTNKPNPKNGLGLYEQGDYFAKKDLDLYWKNVYPEVPQGTYPKPQLIDGANYSVPANSSLNTGESNIDIQMTTSLIYPQEVILYQVDDQLYEPAEVATTNLFNTFLDALDGSYCTYSAYGETGNDPDIDPIYPDQREGGYKGELQCGVYKPTNVISASYGQAEADLPPKYVERQCNEFMKLAMQGHTLLFCSGDFGVASLPDDSGHKNGCLGPESRIFNPQYPSGCPWATSVGGTMLYNDQNVNDPESVMQVDLGGAAANFSSAGGFSNYFETPWYQKLAVEEYFRIGDPQYPYYEELGLVDFNKTKGLYNRLGRGFPDISANGAFFSSFLDGKFTHFYGTSLATPLWAAVVTLINEERLAAGKSTVGFLNPVLYANPHVLKDITNGTNLGCDSDGFSAVEGWDPVTGLGTPDFPKLKELLLSLP
;
A
#
# COMPACT_ATOMS: atom_id res chain seq x y z
N MET A 1 -76.72 -21.60 -70.90
CA MET A 1 -75.36 -22.00 -70.49
C MET A 1 -74.92 -21.01 -69.41
N ILE A 2 -75.18 -21.33 -68.14
CA ILE A 2 -74.18 -21.79 -67.13
C ILE A 2 -73.04 -20.78 -66.96
N PHE A 3 -73.00 -20.04 -65.83
CA PHE A 3 -72.11 -20.35 -64.71
C PHE A 3 -72.38 -19.47 -63.47
N VAL A 4 -72.33 -20.17 -62.35
CA VAL A 4 -72.42 -19.80 -60.94
C VAL A 4 -71.25 -18.91 -60.50
N LYS A 5 -71.49 -17.97 -59.58
CA LYS A 5 -70.44 -17.49 -58.65
C LYS A 5 -70.99 -17.44 -57.22
N VAL A 6 -70.61 -18.47 -56.45
CA VAL A 6 -70.78 -18.57 -55.01
C VAL A 6 -69.68 -17.75 -54.33
N ALA A 7 -70.08 -17.00 -53.30
CA ALA A 7 -69.21 -16.21 -52.44
C ALA A 7 -68.36 -17.12 -51.54
N ALA A 8 -67.09 -16.74 -51.33
CA ALA A 8 -66.26 -17.23 -50.23
C ALA A 8 -65.58 -16.02 -49.58
N VAL A 9 -66.03 -15.68 -48.37
CA VAL A 9 -65.39 -14.72 -47.48
C VAL A 9 -64.37 -15.51 -46.67
N SER A 10 -63.08 -15.30 -46.93
CA SER A 10 -62.00 -15.86 -46.12
C SER A 10 -61.59 -14.85 -45.05
N VAL A 11 -61.92 -15.15 -43.81
CA VAL A 11 -61.42 -14.45 -42.62
C VAL A 11 -59.96 -14.86 -42.41
N LEU A 12 -59.00 -13.95 -42.65
CA LEU A 12 -57.62 -14.11 -42.19
C LEU A 12 -57.54 -13.67 -40.73
N ALA A 13 -57.42 -14.65 -39.83
CA ALA A 13 -57.00 -14.39 -38.46
C ALA A 13 -55.50 -14.04 -38.46
N ALA A 14 -55.17 -12.79 -38.16
CA ALA A 14 -53.81 -12.37 -37.87
C ALA A 14 -53.41 -12.93 -36.50
N LEU A 15 -52.64 -14.01 -36.49
CA LEU A 15 -51.90 -14.46 -35.30
C LEU A 15 -50.74 -13.49 -35.11
N SER A 16 -50.93 -12.50 -34.24
CA SER A 16 -49.83 -11.77 -33.61
C SER A 16 -49.04 -12.74 -32.75
N VAL A 17 -47.99 -13.32 -33.32
CA VAL A 17 -46.96 -14.03 -32.55
C VAL A 17 -46.22 -12.95 -31.77
N THR A 18 -46.61 -12.75 -30.51
CA THR A 18 -45.75 -12.12 -29.53
C THR A 18 -44.55 -13.06 -29.37
N ALA A 19 -43.43 -12.74 -30.01
CA ALA A 19 -42.17 -13.36 -29.69
C ALA A 19 -41.91 -13.05 -28.22
N ALA A 20 -42.06 -14.07 -27.35
CA ALA A 20 -41.60 -13.97 -25.98
C ALA A 20 -40.10 -13.62 -26.04
N PRO A 21 -39.62 -12.65 -25.23
CA PRO A 21 -38.19 -12.42 -25.10
C PRO A 21 -37.54 -13.77 -24.79
N SER A 22 -36.56 -14.18 -25.58
CA SER A 22 -35.80 -15.38 -25.26
C SER A 22 -35.23 -15.17 -23.85
N PRO A 23 -35.42 -16.10 -22.90
CA PRO A 23 -34.88 -15.94 -21.56
C PRO A 23 -33.38 -15.65 -21.69
N ALA A 24 -32.92 -14.56 -21.05
CA ALA A 24 -31.53 -14.17 -21.09
C ALA A 24 -30.68 -15.38 -20.70
N ARG A 25 -29.79 -15.81 -21.59
CA ARG A 25 -28.89 -16.93 -21.32
C ARG A 25 -28.03 -16.56 -20.11
N HIS A 26 -27.99 -17.43 -19.11
CA HIS A 26 -27.14 -17.25 -17.95
C HIS A 26 -25.81 -17.98 -18.16
N VAL A 27 -24.73 -17.37 -17.68
CA VAL A 27 -23.38 -17.92 -17.70
C VAL A 27 -22.87 -18.06 -16.28
N LEU A 28 -22.01 -19.06 -16.05
CA LEU A 28 -21.33 -19.21 -14.77
C LEU A 28 -20.40 -18.02 -14.58
N HIS A 29 -20.64 -17.24 -13.54
CA HIS A 29 -19.86 -16.03 -13.27
C HIS A 29 -18.67 -16.32 -12.37
N GLU A 30 -18.93 -16.90 -11.19
CA GLU A 30 -17.89 -17.36 -10.27
C GLU A 30 -18.13 -18.80 -9.81
N LYS A 31 -17.06 -19.54 -9.52
CA LYS A 31 -17.12 -20.88 -8.93
C LYS A 31 -15.92 -21.15 -8.03
N ARG A 32 -16.18 -21.75 -6.87
CA ARG A 32 -15.17 -22.24 -5.94
C ARG A 32 -14.43 -23.44 -6.51
N HIS A 33 -13.14 -23.28 -6.82
CA HIS A 33 -12.30 -24.36 -7.37
C HIS A 33 -11.72 -25.31 -6.31
N ARG A 34 -11.61 -24.88 -5.05
CA ARG A 34 -11.19 -25.69 -3.90
C ARG A 34 -12.04 -25.37 -2.66
N PRO A 35 -12.53 -26.37 -1.90
CA PRO A 35 -13.12 -26.12 -0.59
C PRO A 35 -12.08 -25.47 0.32
N SER A 36 -12.49 -24.49 1.12
CA SER A 36 -11.59 -23.93 2.14
C SER A 36 -11.23 -25.03 3.15
N GLY A 37 -9.94 -25.15 3.49
CA GLY A 37 -9.48 -26.14 4.46
C GLY A 37 -10.06 -25.93 5.87
N ASP A 38 -10.45 -24.69 6.17
CA ASP A 38 -10.93 -24.28 7.49
C ASP A 38 -12.46 -24.08 7.55
N TRP A 39 -13.18 -24.07 6.42
CA TRP A 39 -14.63 -23.85 6.38
C TRP A 39 -15.35 -25.02 5.72
N VAL A 40 -16.10 -25.78 6.52
CA VAL A 40 -16.84 -26.97 6.12
C VAL A 40 -18.26 -26.59 5.74
N LYS A 41 -18.66 -26.92 4.51
CA LYS A 41 -20.02 -26.70 4.03
C LYS A 41 -21.04 -27.45 4.91
N GLY A 42 -22.01 -26.72 5.43
CA GLY A 42 -23.06 -27.15 6.35
C GLY A 42 -24.44 -27.19 5.71
N ALA A 43 -25.47 -26.80 6.46
CA ALA A 43 -26.86 -26.85 6.03
C ALA A 43 -27.19 -25.79 4.95
N ARG A 44 -28.17 -26.09 4.09
CA ARG A 44 -28.74 -25.08 3.18
C ARG A 44 -29.50 -24.03 3.99
N ILE A 45 -29.40 -22.77 3.59
CA ILE A 45 -30.10 -21.66 4.25
C ILE A 45 -31.60 -21.76 3.98
N GLU A 46 -32.42 -21.41 4.98
CA GLU A 46 -33.87 -21.38 4.81
C GLU A 46 -34.30 -20.33 3.78
N SER A 47 -35.32 -20.67 2.99
CA SER A 47 -35.80 -19.85 1.86
C SER A 47 -36.24 -18.44 2.24
N SER A 48 -36.76 -18.28 3.46
CA SER A 48 -37.26 -17.00 4.00
C SER A 48 -36.21 -16.16 4.72
N ALA A 49 -34.99 -16.68 4.94
CA ALA A 49 -33.93 -15.91 5.58
C ALA A 49 -33.53 -14.72 4.69
N VAL A 50 -33.25 -13.57 5.31
CA VAL A 50 -32.86 -12.36 4.57
C VAL A 50 -31.34 -12.29 4.45
N LEU A 51 -30.87 -12.13 3.22
CA LEU A 51 -29.48 -11.96 2.85
C LEU A 51 -29.23 -10.51 2.42
N PRO A 52 -28.23 -9.81 3.01
CA PRO A 52 -27.85 -8.47 2.57
C PRO A 52 -26.99 -8.59 1.30
N ILE A 53 -27.64 -8.54 0.15
CA ILE A 53 -26.98 -8.66 -1.15
C ILE A 53 -26.25 -7.37 -1.49
N ARG A 54 -25.04 -7.52 -2.02
CA ARG A 54 -24.21 -6.46 -2.60
C ARG A 54 -23.70 -6.94 -3.95
N ILE A 55 -23.83 -6.10 -4.97
CA ILE A 55 -23.35 -6.33 -6.33
C ILE A 55 -22.24 -5.32 -6.61
N GLY A 56 -21.02 -5.83 -6.79
CA GLY A 56 -19.85 -5.05 -7.16
C GLY A 56 -19.87 -4.79 -8.66
N LEU A 57 -19.76 -3.52 -9.05
CA LEU A 57 -19.81 -3.08 -10.43
C LEU A 57 -18.41 -2.83 -10.95
N THR A 58 -18.14 -3.26 -12.19
CA THR A 58 -16.82 -3.10 -12.82
C THR A 58 -16.47 -1.63 -13.02
N GLN A 59 -15.32 -1.19 -12.47
CA GLN A 59 -14.76 0.13 -12.75
C GLN A 59 -14.37 0.27 -14.21
N THR A 60 -14.54 1.46 -14.78
CA THR A 60 -14.13 1.74 -16.16
C THR A 60 -12.83 2.54 -16.20
N ASP A 61 -12.18 2.53 -17.36
CA ASP A 61 -11.04 3.41 -17.67
C ASP A 61 -9.82 3.32 -16.72
N LEU A 62 -9.68 2.27 -15.91
CA LEU A 62 -8.47 2.05 -15.09
C LEU A 62 -7.18 2.07 -15.94
N HIS A 63 -7.24 1.55 -17.17
CA HIS A 63 -6.13 1.59 -18.13
C HIS A 63 -5.73 3.01 -18.59
N MET A 64 -6.64 4.00 -18.47
CA MET A 64 -6.36 5.42 -18.71
C MET A 64 -5.78 6.11 -17.48
N GLY A 65 -5.77 5.45 -16.32
CA GLY A 65 -5.25 5.99 -15.08
C GLY A 65 -3.85 6.60 -15.20
N PRO A 66 -2.87 5.90 -15.81
CA PRO A 66 -1.53 6.45 -16.02
C PRO A 66 -1.52 7.77 -16.82
N ASP A 67 -2.42 7.92 -17.79
CA ASP A 67 -2.53 9.15 -18.61
C ASP A 67 -3.13 10.29 -17.80
N TYR A 68 -4.17 10.04 -16.99
CA TYR A 68 -4.74 11.06 -16.09
C TYR A 68 -3.73 11.50 -15.03
N LEU A 69 -2.95 10.56 -14.46
CA LEU A 69 -1.90 10.90 -13.51
C LEU A 69 -0.79 11.71 -14.19
N MET A 70 -0.36 11.31 -15.40
CA MET A 70 0.62 12.06 -16.18
C MET A 70 0.17 13.51 -16.43
N ASP A 71 -1.10 13.73 -16.78
CA ASP A 71 -1.64 15.06 -17.04
C ASP A 71 -1.48 16.03 -15.84
N VAL A 72 -1.64 15.54 -14.61
CA VAL A 72 -1.56 16.39 -13.41
C VAL A 72 -0.20 16.35 -12.68
N SER A 73 0.69 15.42 -13.05
CA SER A 73 1.99 15.22 -12.37
C SER A 73 3.23 15.44 -13.24
N ASP A 74 3.12 15.43 -14.57
CA ASP A 74 4.23 15.78 -15.45
C ASP A 74 4.49 17.29 -15.40
N PRO A 75 5.71 17.76 -15.02
CA PRO A 75 6.02 19.20 -14.96
C PRO A 75 5.91 19.91 -16.31
N ARG A 76 5.83 19.17 -17.42
CA ARG A 76 5.67 19.70 -18.78
C ARG A 76 4.20 19.87 -19.18
N SER A 77 3.27 19.31 -18.41
CA SER A 77 1.85 19.44 -18.65
C SER A 77 1.33 20.84 -18.27
N GLU A 78 0.41 21.38 -19.06
CA GLU A 78 -0.32 22.61 -18.71
C GLU A 78 -1.22 22.43 -17.48
N ASN A 79 -1.57 21.18 -17.16
CA ASN A 79 -2.42 20.81 -16.02
C ASN A 79 -1.61 20.36 -14.79
N TYR A 80 -0.28 20.50 -14.80
CA TYR A 80 0.54 20.20 -13.62
C TYR A 80 0.01 20.88 -12.36
N GLY A 81 -0.16 20.11 -11.29
CA GLY A 81 -0.62 20.63 -10.00
C GLY A 81 -2.13 20.94 -9.94
N GLN A 82 -2.88 20.72 -11.03
CA GLN A 82 -4.35 20.82 -11.08
C GLN A 82 -5.00 19.47 -10.71
N TYR A 83 -4.74 19.02 -9.49
CA TYR A 83 -5.20 17.71 -9.01
C TYR A 83 -6.72 17.57 -8.98
N PHE A 84 -7.17 16.33 -9.13
CA PHE A 84 -8.59 15.98 -9.10
C PHE A 84 -9.11 15.91 -7.66
N SER A 85 -10.37 16.27 -7.45
CA SER A 85 -11.07 15.95 -6.20
C SER A 85 -11.37 14.46 -6.12
N MET A 86 -11.61 13.96 -4.91
CA MET A 86 -12.05 12.57 -4.69
C MET A 86 -13.28 12.23 -5.53
N GLU A 87 -14.26 13.13 -5.62
CA GLU A 87 -15.48 12.93 -6.42
C GLU A 87 -15.19 12.87 -7.93
N GLN A 88 -14.22 13.64 -8.41
CA GLN A 88 -13.78 13.57 -9.81
C GLN A 88 -13.11 12.23 -10.09
N VAL A 89 -12.20 11.78 -9.22
CA VAL A 89 -11.56 10.46 -9.33
C VAL A 89 -12.59 9.33 -9.29
N HIS A 90 -13.52 9.35 -8.35
CA HIS A 90 -14.62 8.36 -8.30
C HIS A 90 -15.45 8.38 -9.59
N SER A 91 -15.71 9.55 -10.17
CA SER A 91 -16.47 9.67 -11.42
C SER A 91 -15.69 9.16 -12.63
N MET A 92 -14.36 9.36 -12.68
CA MET A 92 -13.50 8.89 -13.77
C MET A 92 -13.47 7.36 -13.87
N PHE A 93 -13.50 6.68 -12.72
CA PHE A 93 -13.44 5.23 -12.66
C PHE A 93 -14.79 4.57 -12.36
N ALA A 94 -15.88 5.35 -12.41
CA ALA A 94 -17.22 4.85 -12.14
C ALA A 94 -17.63 3.80 -13.21
N PRO A 95 -18.48 2.83 -12.86
CA PRO A 95 -19.08 1.92 -13.83
C PRO A 95 -19.92 2.69 -14.86
N VAL A 96 -19.98 2.19 -16.11
CA VAL A 96 -20.79 2.83 -17.17
C VAL A 96 -22.26 2.88 -16.77
N GLU A 97 -22.86 4.07 -16.78
CA GLU A 97 -24.25 4.29 -16.34
C GLU A 97 -25.25 3.39 -17.07
N ASP A 98 -25.08 3.14 -18.38
CA ASP A 98 -25.94 2.23 -19.14
C ASP A 98 -25.87 0.78 -18.62
N HIS A 99 -24.68 0.32 -18.20
CA HIS A 99 -24.53 -1.00 -17.59
C HIS A 99 -25.16 -1.03 -16.20
N VAL A 100 -24.97 0.02 -15.39
CA VAL A 100 -25.63 0.14 -14.08
C VAL A 100 -27.15 0.14 -14.25
N HIS A 101 -27.67 0.83 -15.26
CA HIS A 101 -29.08 0.87 -15.57
C HIS A 101 -29.59 -0.52 -15.96
N ALA A 102 -28.90 -1.22 -16.85
CA ALA A 102 -29.25 -2.58 -17.26
C ALA A 102 -29.27 -3.55 -16.07
N ILE A 103 -28.32 -3.43 -15.13
CA ILE A 103 -28.31 -4.24 -13.89
C ILE A 103 -29.51 -3.88 -13.01
N LYS A 104 -29.80 -2.59 -12.81
CA LYS A 104 -30.97 -2.14 -12.02
C LYS A 104 -32.28 -2.63 -12.64
N GLU A 105 -32.43 -2.56 -13.97
CA GLU A 105 -33.59 -3.09 -14.70
C GLU A 105 -33.71 -4.61 -14.52
N TRP A 106 -32.62 -5.36 -14.69
CA TRP A 106 -32.62 -6.81 -14.46
C TRP A 106 -33.03 -7.19 -13.03
N LEU A 107 -32.54 -6.46 -12.02
CA LEU A 107 -32.96 -6.65 -10.64
C LEU A 107 -34.47 -6.39 -10.49
N HIS A 108 -34.98 -5.32 -11.10
CA HIS A 108 -36.39 -5.00 -11.08
C HIS A 108 -37.26 -6.08 -11.72
N GLU A 109 -36.91 -6.52 -12.93
CA GLU A 109 -37.62 -7.58 -13.66
C GLU A 109 -37.58 -8.93 -12.93
N SER A 110 -36.51 -9.19 -12.18
CA SER A 110 -36.34 -10.41 -11.37
C SER A 110 -37.10 -10.38 -10.03
N GLY A 111 -37.78 -9.26 -9.74
CA GLY A 111 -38.65 -9.09 -8.56
C GLY A 111 -38.05 -8.25 -7.43
N ILE A 112 -36.86 -7.67 -7.59
CA ILE A 112 -36.25 -6.78 -6.60
C ILE A 112 -36.75 -5.35 -6.83
N ASN A 113 -37.61 -4.84 -5.94
CA ASN A 113 -38.13 -3.49 -6.07
C ASN A 113 -37.00 -2.43 -6.05
N MET A 114 -37.04 -1.49 -6.99
CA MET A 114 -36.07 -0.38 -7.11
C MET A 114 -35.92 0.43 -5.83
N SER A 115 -36.97 0.55 -5.00
CA SER A 115 -36.90 1.26 -3.72
C SER A 115 -36.05 0.55 -2.66
N ARG A 116 -35.72 -0.74 -2.85
CA ARG A 116 -34.79 -1.50 -2.00
C ARG A 116 -33.34 -1.30 -2.41
N LEU A 117 -33.09 -0.77 -3.61
CA LEU A 117 -31.75 -0.60 -4.15
C LEU A 117 -31.11 0.67 -3.59
N VAL A 118 -29.92 0.52 -3.04
CA VAL A 118 -29.02 1.62 -2.65
C VAL A 118 -27.81 1.58 -3.58
N HIS A 119 -27.45 2.71 -4.16
CA HIS A 119 -26.23 2.88 -4.94
C HIS A 119 -25.22 3.63 -4.08
N SER A 120 -24.00 3.10 -3.94
CA SER A 120 -22.94 3.76 -3.18
C SER A 120 -22.55 5.13 -3.75
N ASP A 121 -22.00 5.98 -2.89
CA ASP A 121 -21.53 7.32 -3.28
C ASP A 121 -20.39 7.26 -4.30
N ASN A 122 -19.47 6.30 -4.14
CA ASN A 122 -18.37 6.00 -5.08
C ASN A 122 -18.82 5.34 -6.40
N LYS A 123 -20.12 5.16 -6.60
CA LYS A 123 -20.75 4.56 -7.80
C LYS A 123 -20.40 3.10 -8.10
N GLY A 124 -19.56 2.45 -7.31
CA GLY A 124 -19.13 1.05 -7.54
C GLY A 124 -20.13 -0.02 -7.11
N TRP A 125 -21.24 0.31 -6.44
CA TRP A 125 -22.06 -0.71 -5.76
C TRP A 125 -23.56 -0.56 -5.89
N LEU A 126 -24.24 -1.69 -6.02
CA LEU A 126 -25.67 -1.81 -5.73
C LEU A 126 -25.89 -2.71 -4.52
N ALA A 127 -26.72 -2.26 -3.59
CA ALA A 127 -27.01 -2.93 -2.33
C ALA A 127 -28.51 -3.09 -2.13
N PHE A 128 -28.95 -4.26 -1.67
CA PHE A 128 -30.34 -4.53 -1.29
C PHE A 128 -30.46 -5.76 -0.41
N ASP A 129 -31.53 -5.84 0.36
CA ASP A 129 -31.87 -7.05 1.11
C ASP A 129 -32.83 -7.93 0.29
N ALA A 130 -32.53 -9.22 0.21
CA ALA A 130 -33.33 -10.22 -0.50
C ALA A 130 -33.54 -11.46 0.37
N THR A 131 -34.66 -12.16 0.21
CA THR A 131 -34.78 -13.49 0.82
C THR A 131 -33.85 -14.48 0.12
N THR A 132 -33.46 -15.56 0.79
CA THR A 132 -32.67 -16.64 0.17
C THR A 132 -33.33 -17.15 -1.10
N GLU A 133 -34.66 -17.30 -1.11
CA GLU A 133 -35.41 -17.71 -2.31
C GLU A 133 -35.30 -16.69 -3.45
N GLU A 134 -35.37 -15.39 -3.15
CA GLU A 134 -35.15 -14.34 -4.15
C GLU A 134 -33.72 -14.41 -4.71
N ALA A 135 -32.70 -14.55 -3.84
CA ALA A 135 -31.30 -14.59 -4.23
C ALA A 135 -30.92 -15.86 -5.00
N GLU A 136 -31.38 -17.04 -4.57
CA GLU A 136 -31.17 -18.32 -5.25
C GLU A 136 -31.77 -18.31 -6.67
N ARG A 137 -32.96 -17.71 -6.83
CA ARG A 137 -33.60 -17.51 -8.14
C ARG A 137 -32.83 -16.53 -9.00
N LEU A 138 -32.43 -15.39 -8.44
CA LEU A 138 -31.74 -14.31 -9.15
C LEU A 138 -30.38 -14.77 -9.70
N PHE A 139 -29.60 -15.47 -8.88
CA PHE A 139 -28.23 -15.86 -9.19
C PHE A 139 -28.08 -17.32 -9.63
N GLN A 140 -29.20 -18.04 -9.83
CA GLN A 140 -29.26 -19.46 -10.16
C GLN A 140 -28.24 -20.29 -9.35
N THR A 141 -28.36 -20.19 -8.03
CA THR A 141 -27.45 -20.80 -7.05
C THR A 141 -28.22 -21.36 -5.85
N GLU A 142 -27.47 -21.95 -4.92
CA GLU A 142 -27.97 -22.44 -3.65
C GLU A 142 -27.07 -21.94 -2.51
N TYR A 143 -27.66 -21.36 -1.47
CA TYR A 143 -26.93 -20.80 -0.34
C TYR A 143 -26.82 -21.79 0.82
N TYR A 144 -25.63 -21.84 1.42
CA TYR A 144 -25.31 -22.75 2.51
C TYR A 144 -24.62 -22.02 3.67
N GLU A 145 -24.88 -22.51 4.88
CA GLU A 145 -24.01 -22.29 6.03
C GLU A 145 -22.66 -22.94 5.76
N HIS A 146 -21.57 -22.28 6.13
CA HIS A 146 -20.23 -22.81 6.12
C HIS A 146 -19.68 -22.68 7.53
N GLU A 147 -19.47 -23.82 8.19
CA GLU A 147 -19.06 -23.91 9.58
C GLU A 147 -17.53 -23.97 9.66
N HIS A 148 -16.93 -23.18 10.53
CA HIS A 148 -15.49 -23.22 10.72
C HIS A 148 -15.07 -24.54 11.40
N ALA A 149 -14.06 -25.23 10.87
CA ALA A 149 -13.58 -26.52 11.35
C ALA A 149 -13.10 -26.48 12.82
N GLN A 150 -12.70 -25.29 13.30
CA GLN A 150 -12.04 -25.11 14.60
C GLN A 150 -12.75 -24.09 15.51
N SER A 151 -13.88 -23.49 15.11
CA SER A 151 -14.64 -22.54 15.94
C SER A 151 -16.16 -22.64 15.72
N ASP A 152 -16.95 -21.95 16.55
CA ASP A 152 -18.42 -21.88 16.46
C ASP A 152 -18.91 -20.82 15.45
N ARG A 153 -18.08 -20.47 14.47
CA ARG A 153 -18.39 -19.43 13.49
C ARG A 153 -19.04 -20.05 12.25
N VAL A 154 -20.00 -19.34 11.69
CA VAL A 154 -20.72 -19.70 10.47
C VAL A 154 -20.65 -18.54 9.49
N ARG A 155 -20.38 -18.84 8.22
CA ARG A 155 -20.53 -17.92 7.09
C ARG A 155 -21.66 -18.39 6.19
N VAL A 156 -22.26 -17.47 5.43
CA VAL A 156 -23.27 -17.80 4.41
C VAL A 156 -22.70 -17.51 3.03
N GLY A 157 -22.86 -18.44 2.09
CA GLY A 157 -22.41 -18.27 0.71
C GLY A 157 -22.79 -19.45 -0.17
N CYS A 158 -22.27 -19.48 -1.39
CA CYS A 158 -22.51 -20.54 -2.36
C CYS A 158 -21.20 -21.05 -2.98
N ASP A 159 -21.27 -22.19 -3.66
CA ASP A 159 -20.10 -22.77 -4.37
C ASP A 159 -19.89 -22.17 -5.77
N GLY A 160 -20.86 -21.43 -6.28
CA GLY A 160 -20.81 -20.76 -7.57
C GLY A 160 -22.18 -20.24 -7.96
N TYR A 161 -22.22 -19.24 -8.82
CA TYR A 161 -23.47 -18.59 -9.22
C TYR A 161 -23.40 -18.09 -10.67
N HIS A 162 -24.57 -17.82 -11.24
CA HIS A 162 -24.72 -17.45 -12.64
C HIS A 162 -25.36 -16.08 -12.78
N LEU A 163 -25.00 -15.40 -13.86
CA LEU A 163 -25.56 -14.10 -14.23
C LEU A 163 -26.00 -14.12 -15.69
N PRO A 164 -26.93 -13.24 -16.10
CA PRO A 164 -27.21 -13.03 -17.52
C PRO A 164 -25.92 -12.74 -18.30
N GLU A 165 -25.72 -13.41 -19.44
CA GLU A 165 -24.50 -13.36 -20.26
C GLU A 165 -24.07 -11.94 -20.62
N HIS A 166 -25.04 -11.03 -20.80
CA HIS A 166 -24.79 -9.63 -21.13
C HIS A 166 -24.49 -8.74 -19.92
N LEU A 167 -24.76 -9.19 -18.69
CA LEU A 167 -24.46 -8.44 -17.47
C LEU A 167 -23.19 -8.92 -16.76
N ALA A 168 -22.82 -10.19 -16.97
CA ALA A 168 -21.63 -10.79 -16.37
C ALA A 168 -20.33 -9.95 -16.57
N PRO A 169 -20.08 -9.30 -17.73
CA PRO A 169 -18.89 -8.45 -17.90
C PRO A 169 -18.93 -7.11 -17.14
N HIS A 170 -20.04 -6.77 -16.48
CA HIS A 170 -20.26 -5.48 -15.81
C HIS A 170 -20.49 -5.62 -14.31
N ILE A 171 -20.56 -6.87 -13.84
CA ILE A 171 -20.66 -7.24 -12.43
C ILE A 171 -19.36 -7.93 -12.11
N ASP A 172 -18.57 -7.37 -11.21
CA ASP A 172 -17.32 -8.01 -10.79
C ASP A 172 -17.64 -9.23 -9.93
N TYR A 173 -18.47 -9.05 -8.90
CA TYR A 173 -18.89 -10.14 -8.03
C TYR A 173 -20.15 -9.78 -7.23
N ILE A 174 -20.70 -10.79 -6.55
CA ILE A 174 -21.85 -10.67 -5.65
C ILE A 174 -21.50 -11.27 -4.28
N THR A 175 -21.87 -10.56 -3.22
CA THR A 175 -21.82 -11.07 -1.84
C THR A 175 -23.16 -10.93 -1.11
N PRO A 176 -23.57 -11.92 -0.30
CA PRO A 176 -22.99 -13.25 -0.21
C PRO A 176 -23.05 -14.00 -1.55
N GLY A 177 -21.97 -14.71 -1.89
CA GLY A 177 -21.80 -15.47 -3.12
C GLY A 177 -20.67 -16.48 -2.95
N VAL A 178 -19.75 -16.58 -3.93
CA VAL A 178 -18.49 -17.31 -3.71
C VAL A 178 -17.66 -16.60 -2.63
N LYS A 179 -17.64 -15.26 -2.63
CA LYS A 179 -17.25 -14.48 -1.46
C LYS A 179 -18.38 -14.56 -0.41
N MET A 180 -18.13 -15.31 0.66
CA MET A 180 -19.13 -15.55 1.71
C MET A 180 -19.36 -14.30 2.58
N THR A 181 -20.44 -14.27 3.38
CA THR A 181 -20.63 -13.25 4.41
C THR A 181 -19.48 -13.24 5.41
N GLN A 182 -19.38 -12.16 6.17
CA GLN A 182 -18.63 -12.17 7.41
C GLN A 182 -19.08 -13.31 8.33
N ALA A 183 -18.14 -13.79 9.13
CA ALA A 183 -18.35 -14.92 10.02
C ALA A 183 -19.15 -14.50 11.27
N VAL A 184 -20.32 -15.08 11.46
CA VAL A 184 -21.18 -14.85 12.63
C VAL A 184 -21.13 -16.03 13.59
N LYS A 185 -21.32 -15.77 14.88
CA LYS A 185 -21.24 -16.81 15.93
C LYS A 185 -22.54 -17.60 15.98
N ARG A 186 -22.47 -18.93 15.92
CA ARG A 186 -23.64 -19.81 16.07
C ARG A 186 -24.05 -19.85 17.54
N THR A 187 -25.33 -19.63 17.83
CA THR A 187 -25.85 -19.56 19.21
C THR A 187 -25.95 -20.95 19.87
N ILE A 188 -24.87 -21.73 19.97
CA ILE A 188 -24.83 -22.98 20.75
C ILE A 188 -23.46 -23.15 21.44
N LYS A 189 -23.48 -23.31 22.77
CA LYS A 189 -22.29 -23.51 23.62
C LYS A 189 -21.59 -24.84 23.32
N ARG A 190 -20.34 -24.80 22.85
CA ARG A 190 -19.38 -25.93 22.95
C ARG A 190 -18.02 -25.48 23.47
N THR A 191 -17.39 -26.38 24.21
CA THR A 191 -16.17 -26.22 25.02
C THR A 191 -14.89 -26.21 24.15
N PRO A 192 -13.89 -25.35 24.43
CA PRO A 192 -12.72 -25.19 23.55
C PRO A 192 -11.67 -26.30 23.74
N LYS A 193 -10.99 -26.67 22.64
CA LYS A 193 -9.75 -27.47 22.64
C LYS A 193 -8.52 -26.60 22.40
N ARG A 194 -7.43 -26.98 23.09
CA ARG A 194 -6.16 -26.25 23.25
C ARG A 194 -5.36 -26.18 21.93
N LYS A 195 -4.96 -24.98 21.51
CA LYS A 195 -3.98 -24.75 20.41
C LYS A 195 -2.60 -24.40 20.97
N THR A 196 -1.58 -24.90 20.29
CA THR A 196 -0.16 -24.65 20.52
C THR A 196 0.28 -23.35 19.82
N LYS A 197 1.01 -22.50 20.54
CA LYS A 197 1.53 -21.22 20.05
C LYS A 197 2.70 -21.44 19.09
N ARG A 198 2.72 -20.70 17.97
CA ARG A 198 3.91 -20.41 17.17
C ARG A 198 4.19 -18.91 17.30
N SER A 199 5.46 -18.55 17.39
CA SER A 199 5.96 -17.18 17.49
C SER A 199 6.90 -16.91 16.32
N SER A 200 6.61 -15.91 15.52
CA SER A 200 7.55 -15.28 14.58
C SER A 200 7.64 -13.82 15.00
N GLN A 201 8.78 -13.44 15.59
CA GLN A 201 9.06 -12.06 15.96
C GLN A 201 9.69 -11.37 14.76
N ALA A 202 9.18 -10.20 14.38
CA ALA A 202 9.90 -9.25 13.54
C ALA A 202 11.20 -8.89 14.27
N LEU A 203 12.34 -9.14 13.62
CA LEU A 203 13.66 -8.83 14.15
C LEU A 203 14.02 -7.40 13.72
N HIS A 204 13.85 -6.43 14.61
CA HIS A 204 14.55 -5.16 14.51
C HIS A 204 15.83 -5.24 15.36
N THR A 205 16.98 -5.15 14.71
CA THR A 205 18.29 -5.25 15.37
C THR A 205 18.69 -3.89 15.90
N THR A 206 18.54 -3.70 17.21
CA THR A 206 19.12 -2.55 17.93
C THR A 206 20.56 -2.86 18.31
N THR A 207 21.45 -1.88 18.20
CA THR A 207 22.83 -1.99 18.69
C THR A 207 23.06 -0.94 19.78
N GLU A 208 23.42 -1.38 20.98
CA GLU A 208 24.02 -0.48 21.99
C GLU A 208 25.48 -0.23 21.55
N MET A 209 25.75 0.90 20.88
CA MET A 209 27.10 1.30 20.50
C MET A 209 27.61 2.44 21.40
N SER A 210 28.78 2.24 21.99
CA SER A 210 29.58 3.32 22.58
C SER A 210 30.45 3.96 21.49
N LEU A 211 30.75 5.26 21.67
CA LEU A 211 31.71 6.01 20.84
C LEU A 211 32.97 5.17 20.52
N PRO A 212 33.42 5.10 19.26
CA PRO A 212 34.67 4.43 18.93
C PRO A 212 35.83 4.97 19.77
N GLU A 213 36.62 4.07 20.36
CA GLU A 213 37.83 4.44 21.07
C GLU A 213 38.74 5.23 20.11
N LYS A 214 39.01 6.51 20.45
CA LYS A 214 39.83 7.49 19.68
C LYS A 214 39.12 8.35 18.63
N TRP A 215 37.80 8.50 18.67
CA TRP A 215 37.14 9.50 17.83
C TRP A 215 37.55 10.94 18.23
N SER A 216 37.87 11.79 17.25
CA SER A 216 38.14 13.21 17.40
C SER A 216 37.35 14.00 16.36
N ALA A 217 36.69 15.08 16.80
CA ALA A 217 35.96 15.98 15.91
C ALA A 217 36.82 16.46 14.73
N PRO A 218 36.31 16.42 13.47
CA PRO A 218 37.00 17.01 12.33
C PRO A 218 37.30 18.50 12.55
N GLU A 219 38.49 18.97 12.15
CA GLU A 219 38.87 20.37 12.29
C GLU A 219 37.91 21.29 11.51
N GLY A 220 37.36 22.32 12.16
CA GLY A 220 36.49 23.33 11.53
C GLY A 220 34.98 23.04 11.56
N VAL A 221 34.54 21.89 12.08
CA VAL A 221 33.12 21.53 12.24
C VAL A 221 32.62 21.93 13.64
N SER A 222 31.38 22.40 13.75
CA SER A 222 30.82 22.74 15.06
C SER A 222 30.75 21.50 15.97
N PRO A 223 30.87 21.64 17.31
CA PRO A 223 30.82 20.50 18.21
C PRO A 223 29.54 19.64 18.09
N GLU A 224 28.44 20.27 17.67
CA GLU A 224 27.14 19.62 17.44
C GLU A 224 27.12 18.76 16.17
N LEU A 225 27.91 19.13 15.15
CA LEU A 225 27.98 18.42 13.86
C LEU A 225 29.19 17.47 13.77
N ALA A 226 30.06 17.50 14.76
CA ALA A 226 31.26 16.70 14.73
C ALA A 226 30.92 15.19 14.67
N GLY A 227 29.88 14.75 15.37
CA GLY A 227 29.53 13.32 15.50
C GLY A 227 28.59 12.73 14.43
N CYS A 228 28.29 13.45 13.35
CA CYS A 228 27.20 13.05 12.45
C CYS A 228 27.42 11.69 11.74
N GLY A 229 28.66 11.26 11.55
CA GLY A 229 29.00 9.96 10.94
C GLY A 229 28.72 8.73 11.82
N PHE A 230 28.42 8.90 13.12
CA PHE A 230 28.07 7.79 14.02
C PHE A 230 26.88 8.13 14.95
N ASN A 231 26.36 9.36 14.89
CA ASN A 231 25.27 9.83 15.72
C ASN A 231 24.46 10.89 14.96
N MET A 232 23.59 10.43 14.06
CA MET A 232 22.77 11.25 13.19
C MET A 232 21.62 11.89 14.00
N THR A 233 21.78 13.17 14.33
CA THR A 233 20.79 13.99 15.06
C THR A 233 20.04 14.92 14.11
N PRO A 234 18.93 15.56 14.53
CA PRO A 234 18.24 16.53 13.67
C PRO A 234 19.13 17.69 13.17
N PRO A 235 20.04 18.28 13.98
CA PRO A 235 21.04 19.22 13.48
C PRO A 235 21.93 18.64 12.38
N CYS A 236 22.38 17.39 12.50
CA CYS A 236 23.16 16.71 11.46
C CYS A 236 22.37 16.57 10.16
N ILE A 237 21.12 16.13 10.24
CA ILE A 237 20.23 15.97 9.08
C ILE A 237 20.01 17.31 8.37
N ARG A 238 19.78 18.38 9.15
CA ARG A 238 19.62 19.73 8.61
C ARG A 238 20.87 20.22 7.90
N ALA A 239 22.03 19.97 8.47
CA ALA A 239 23.30 20.36 7.85
C ALA A 239 23.62 19.52 6.61
N LEU A 240 23.31 18.22 6.63
CA LEU A 240 23.58 17.30 5.52
C LEU A 240 22.76 17.64 4.27
N TYR A 241 21.50 18.05 4.45
CA TYR A 241 20.55 18.32 3.35
C TYR A 241 20.17 19.78 3.18
N ASP A 242 20.82 20.68 3.92
CA ASP A 242 20.54 22.12 3.90
C ASP A 242 19.07 22.45 4.20
N ILE A 243 18.45 21.66 5.09
CA ILE A 243 17.03 21.81 5.49
C ILE A 243 16.90 22.99 6.46
N PRO A 244 16.06 23.99 6.18
CA PRO A 244 15.87 25.14 7.05
C PRO A 244 15.16 24.75 8.35
N LEU A 245 15.21 25.65 9.32
CA LEU A 245 14.29 25.57 10.46
C LEU A 245 12.83 25.80 9.98
N PRO A 246 11.86 25.06 10.53
CA PRO A 246 10.45 25.21 10.20
C PRO A 246 9.92 26.61 10.55
N THR A 247 8.87 27.02 9.85
CA THR A 247 8.17 28.28 10.10
C THR A 247 7.40 28.22 11.43
N ASN A 248 7.23 29.36 12.09
CA ASN A 248 6.35 29.47 13.26
C ASN A 248 4.86 29.63 12.89
N LYS A 249 4.51 29.49 11.61
CA LYS A 249 3.14 29.60 11.07
C LYS A 249 2.77 28.31 10.33
N PRO A 250 2.53 27.20 11.06
CA PRO A 250 2.20 25.94 10.42
C PRO A 250 0.88 26.08 9.65
N ASN A 251 0.78 25.40 8.51
CA ASN A 251 -0.43 25.38 7.72
C ASN A 251 -1.34 24.23 8.18
N PRO A 252 -2.57 24.51 8.69
CA PRO A 252 -3.47 23.47 9.17
C PRO A 252 -3.99 22.53 8.07
N LYS A 253 -3.74 22.86 6.79
CA LYS A 253 -4.05 22.00 5.65
C LYS A 253 -2.85 21.17 5.17
N ASN A 254 -1.71 21.22 5.85
CA ASN A 254 -0.46 20.57 5.43
C ASN A 254 0.09 19.56 6.44
N GLY A 255 -0.72 18.57 6.79
CA GLY A 255 -0.29 17.49 7.67
C GLY A 255 0.62 16.48 6.97
N LEU A 256 1.59 15.94 7.72
CA LEU A 256 2.37 14.76 7.34
C LEU A 256 1.79 13.53 8.07
N GLY A 257 1.37 12.53 7.30
CA GLY A 257 0.87 11.26 7.79
C GLY A 257 1.96 10.20 7.95
N LEU A 258 2.02 9.56 9.11
CA LEU A 258 2.83 8.36 9.35
C LEU A 258 1.89 7.16 9.41
N TYR A 259 2.10 6.18 8.54
CA TYR A 259 1.42 4.89 8.59
C TYR A 259 2.17 3.95 9.53
N GLU A 260 1.47 3.37 10.50
CA GLU A 260 2.02 2.42 11.46
C GLU A 260 1.11 1.20 11.59
N GLN A 261 1.70 0.00 11.56
CA GLN A 261 1.01 -1.27 11.74
C GLN A 261 1.86 -2.23 12.55
N GLY A 262 1.32 -2.76 13.65
CA GLY A 262 1.99 -3.78 14.47
C GLY A 262 3.21 -3.34 15.26
N ASP A 263 3.65 -2.09 15.11
CA ASP A 263 4.44 -1.38 16.11
C ASP A 263 3.64 -0.22 16.70
N TYR A 264 3.99 0.18 17.93
CA TYR A 264 3.39 1.29 18.64
C TYR A 264 4.43 2.08 19.39
N PHE A 265 4.27 3.40 19.34
CA PHE A 265 5.12 4.28 20.11
C PHE A 265 4.79 4.29 21.61
N ALA A 266 5.80 4.64 22.41
CA ALA A 266 5.66 4.89 23.85
C ALA A 266 5.89 6.36 24.17
N LYS A 267 4.89 7.04 24.73
CA LYS A 267 4.98 8.47 25.12
C LYS A 267 6.21 8.80 25.96
N LYS A 268 6.60 7.88 26.86
CA LYS A 268 7.79 8.03 27.70
C LYS A 268 9.08 8.10 26.89
N ASP A 269 9.18 7.32 25.82
CA ASP A 269 10.38 7.27 24.97
C ASP A 269 10.48 8.55 24.14
N LEU A 270 9.36 9.03 23.59
CA LEU A 270 9.28 10.34 22.92
C LEU A 270 9.67 11.48 23.87
N ASP A 271 9.14 11.52 25.09
CA ASP A 271 9.49 12.57 26.06
C ASP A 271 10.96 12.52 26.47
N LEU A 272 11.56 11.33 26.57
CA LEU A 272 13.00 11.17 26.78
C LEU A 272 13.80 11.70 25.58
N TYR A 273 13.36 11.45 24.36
CA TYR A 273 14.00 11.98 23.16
C TYR A 273 13.93 13.52 23.12
N TRP A 274 12.76 14.12 23.31
CA TRP A 274 12.62 15.58 23.40
C TRP A 274 13.51 16.17 24.49
N LYS A 275 13.61 15.51 25.64
CA LYS A 275 14.41 16.02 26.76
C LYS A 275 15.92 15.98 26.49
N ASN A 276 16.40 14.92 25.86
CA ASN A 276 17.83 14.60 25.82
C ASN A 276 18.47 14.77 24.43
N VAL A 277 17.68 14.76 23.36
CA VAL A 277 18.18 14.83 21.97
C VAL A 277 17.73 16.11 21.27
N TYR A 278 16.46 16.50 21.38
CA TYR A 278 15.93 17.65 20.65
C TYR A 278 14.91 18.48 21.47
N PRO A 279 15.38 19.31 22.43
CA PRO A 279 14.54 20.08 23.36
C PRO A 279 13.76 21.24 22.74
N GLU A 280 13.96 21.51 21.46
CA GLU A 280 13.22 22.48 20.66
C GLU A 280 11.74 22.05 20.50
N VAL A 281 11.47 20.74 20.56
CA VAL A 281 10.12 20.20 20.63
C VAL A 281 9.69 20.13 22.09
N PRO A 282 8.55 20.77 22.47
CA PRO A 282 8.09 20.73 23.85
C PRO A 282 7.77 19.32 24.33
N GLN A 283 8.05 19.05 25.61
CA GLN A 283 7.60 17.84 26.29
C GLN A 283 6.08 17.65 26.16
N GLY A 284 5.63 16.41 26.01
CA GLY A 284 4.21 16.11 25.79
C GLY A 284 3.71 16.36 24.37
N THR A 285 4.62 16.62 23.41
CA THR A 285 4.28 16.68 21.99
C THR A 285 4.19 15.27 21.41
N TYR A 286 3.02 14.92 20.87
CA TYR A 286 2.70 13.62 20.29
C TYR A 286 1.90 13.82 18.98
N PRO A 287 1.91 12.86 18.04
CA PRO A 287 1.19 12.99 16.77
C PRO A 287 -0.31 12.92 16.97
N LYS A 288 -1.08 13.54 16.07
CA LYS A 288 -2.54 13.50 16.12
C LYS A 288 -3.05 12.12 15.66
N PRO A 289 -3.86 11.42 16.46
CA PRO A 289 -4.29 10.06 16.14
C PRO A 289 -5.39 10.02 15.07
N GLN A 290 -5.22 9.12 14.10
CA GLN A 290 -6.24 8.54 13.23
C GLN A 290 -6.17 7.02 13.46
N LEU A 291 -7.01 6.54 14.38
CA LEU A 291 -6.98 5.14 14.81
C LEU A 291 -7.96 4.35 13.95
N ILE A 292 -7.43 3.45 13.14
CA ILE A 292 -8.17 2.67 12.16
C ILE A 292 -8.54 1.31 12.75
N ASP A 293 -9.80 0.91 12.60
CA ASP A 293 -10.31 -0.42 12.95
C ASP A 293 -9.94 -0.94 14.35
N GLY A 294 -9.93 -0.04 15.33
CA GLY A 294 -9.70 -0.36 16.74
C GLY A 294 -8.25 -0.32 17.18
N ALA A 295 -7.35 0.21 16.35
CA ALA A 295 -5.99 0.54 16.71
C ALA A 295 -5.89 1.30 18.04
N ASN A 296 -4.88 0.94 18.83
CA ASN A 296 -4.54 1.71 20.02
C ASN A 296 -3.76 2.98 19.63
N TYR A 297 -3.68 3.96 20.52
CA TYR A 297 -2.88 5.16 20.23
C TYR A 297 -1.40 4.98 20.59
N SER A 298 -1.11 4.36 21.74
CA SER A 298 0.24 4.23 22.27
C SER A 298 0.29 3.10 23.28
N VAL A 299 1.48 2.57 23.55
CA VAL A 299 1.69 1.50 24.54
C VAL A 299 2.69 1.92 25.63
N PRO A 300 2.78 1.19 26.77
CA PRO A 300 3.87 1.37 27.71
C PRO A 300 5.23 1.05 27.08
N ALA A 301 6.29 1.72 27.53
CA ALA A 301 7.65 1.58 26.98
C ALA A 301 8.17 0.12 26.96
N ASN A 302 7.79 -0.68 27.96
CA ASN A 302 8.18 -2.09 28.09
C ASN A 302 7.23 -3.08 27.38
N SER A 303 6.30 -2.57 26.56
CA SER A 303 5.39 -3.40 25.76
C SER A 303 6.16 -4.18 24.71
N SER A 304 5.76 -5.43 24.44
CA SER A 304 6.29 -6.19 23.31
C SER A 304 5.87 -5.65 21.95
N LEU A 305 4.90 -4.73 21.92
CA LEU A 305 4.42 -4.02 20.72
C LEU A 305 5.11 -2.66 20.55
N ASN A 306 6.17 -2.37 21.33
CA ASN A 306 7.05 -1.22 21.14
C ASN A 306 8.41 -1.76 20.70
N THR A 307 8.56 -1.99 19.41
CA THR A 307 9.79 -2.44 18.74
C THR A 307 10.66 -1.26 18.30
N GLY A 308 10.07 -0.06 18.18
CA GLY A 308 10.78 1.21 18.07
C GLY A 308 10.66 1.92 16.73
N GLU A 309 10.03 1.30 15.74
CA GLU A 309 9.75 1.87 14.41
C GLU A 309 8.89 3.12 14.55
N SER A 310 7.73 3.00 15.19
CA SER A 310 6.82 4.13 15.39
C SER A 310 7.44 5.20 16.28
N ASN A 311 8.34 4.83 17.22
CA ASN A 311 9.06 5.81 18.02
C ASN A 311 9.95 6.69 17.14
N ILE A 312 10.79 6.07 16.30
CA ILE A 312 11.79 6.81 15.54
C ILE A 312 11.17 7.61 14.40
N ASP A 313 10.14 7.09 13.75
CA ASP A 313 9.38 7.79 12.70
C ASP A 313 8.76 9.07 13.24
N ILE A 314 8.09 9.00 14.40
CA ILE A 314 7.52 10.17 15.07
C ILE A 314 8.62 11.13 15.53
N GLN A 315 9.68 10.62 16.16
CA GLN A 315 10.73 11.44 16.76
C GLN A 315 11.47 12.27 15.71
N MET A 316 11.94 11.61 14.65
CA MET A 316 12.69 12.25 13.58
C MET A 316 11.79 13.22 12.79
N THR A 317 10.56 12.83 12.46
CA THR A 317 9.67 13.68 11.66
C THR A 317 9.28 14.94 12.40
N THR A 318 8.86 14.79 13.67
CA THR A 318 8.45 15.93 14.49
C THR A 318 9.63 16.88 14.75
N SER A 319 10.85 16.34 14.95
CA SER A 319 12.08 17.15 15.05
C SER A 319 12.32 18.02 13.80
N LEU A 320 11.95 17.53 12.62
CA LEU A 320 12.19 18.23 11.36
C LEU A 320 11.13 19.29 11.05
N ILE A 321 9.86 19.06 11.39
CA ILE A 321 8.74 19.91 10.93
C ILE A 321 8.01 20.70 12.03
N TYR A 322 8.24 20.43 13.31
CA TYR A 322 7.52 21.12 14.40
C TYR A 322 7.66 22.66 14.28
N PRO A 323 6.56 23.45 14.32
CA PRO A 323 5.23 23.12 14.84
C PRO A 323 4.19 22.61 13.82
N GLN A 324 4.58 22.20 12.61
CA GLN A 324 3.66 21.57 11.65
C GLN A 324 3.13 20.23 12.19
N GLU A 325 1.86 19.91 11.88
CA GLU A 325 1.15 18.76 12.45
C GLU A 325 1.62 17.43 11.83
N VAL A 326 2.02 16.48 12.69
CA VAL A 326 2.21 15.06 12.35
C VAL A 326 0.93 14.31 12.71
N ILE A 327 0.43 13.51 11.78
CA ILE A 327 -0.77 12.67 11.90
C ILE A 327 -0.31 11.22 11.92
N LEU A 328 -0.77 10.46 12.91
CA LEU A 328 -0.49 9.03 13.03
C LEU A 328 -1.70 8.24 12.53
N TYR A 329 -1.52 7.49 11.45
CA TYR A 329 -2.45 6.47 10.98
C TYR A 329 -2.03 5.11 11.55
N GLN A 330 -2.52 4.79 12.75
CA GLN A 330 -2.33 3.47 13.34
C GLN A 330 -3.47 2.57 12.87
N VAL A 331 -3.16 1.39 12.36
CA VAL A 331 -4.16 0.46 11.83
C VAL A 331 -4.29 -0.82 12.63
N ASP A 332 -5.51 -1.36 12.62
CA ASP A 332 -5.91 -2.65 13.17
C ASP A 332 -5.82 -2.77 14.72
N ASP A 333 -6.67 -3.61 15.29
CA ASP A 333 -6.56 -3.96 16.71
C ASP A 333 -5.33 -4.84 17.02
N GLN A 334 -4.91 -4.82 18.29
CA GLN A 334 -3.75 -5.57 18.79
C GLN A 334 -3.88 -7.10 18.72
N LEU A 335 -5.01 -7.63 18.23
CA LEU A 335 -5.18 -9.05 17.96
C LEU A 335 -4.94 -9.39 16.49
N TYR A 336 -5.25 -8.49 15.56
CA TYR A 336 -4.91 -8.63 14.15
C TYR A 336 -3.47 -8.21 13.90
N GLU A 337 -3.04 -7.04 14.37
CA GLU A 337 -1.73 -6.48 14.02
C GLU A 337 -0.54 -7.44 14.11
N PRO A 338 -0.34 -8.23 15.21
CA PRO A 338 0.82 -9.13 15.29
C PRO A 338 0.73 -10.32 14.31
N ALA A 339 -0.49 -10.64 13.86
CA ALA A 339 -0.74 -11.65 12.84
C ALA A 339 -0.58 -11.06 11.44
N GLU A 340 -1.08 -9.85 11.17
CA GLU A 340 -1.03 -9.20 9.86
C GLU A 340 0.41 -8.89 9.41
N VAL A 341 1.26 -8.42 10.32
CA VAL A 341 2.72 -8.25 10.06
C VAL A 341 3.38 -9.60 9.73
N ALA A 342 2.82 -10.72 10.21
CA ALA A 342 3.34 -12.06 9.95
C ALA A 342 2.69 -12.75 8.73
N THR A 343 1.57 -12.25 8.22
CA THR A 343 0.81 -12.83 7.08
C THR A 343 0.74 -11.92 5.87
N THR A 344 1.68 -10.98 5.79
CA THR A 344 1.95 -10.18 4.60
C THR A 344 0.79 -9.30 4.12
N ASN A 345 0.01 -8.74 5.04
CA ASN A 345 -1.06 -7.81 4.69
C ASN A 345 -0.77 -6.39 5.17
N LEU A 346 -0.24 -5.60 4.24
CA LEU A 346 0.07 -4.19 4.44
C LEU A 346 -0.89 -3.31 3.65
N PHE A 347 -1.21 -2.15 4.22
CA PHE A 347 -1.94 -1.03 3.63
C PHE A 347 -3.42 -1.23 3.32
N ASN A 348 -3.98 -2.43 3.30
CA ASN A 348 -5.37 -2.61 2.87
C ASN A 348 -6.37 -1.88 3.78
N THR A 349 -6.31 -2.07 5.11
CA THR A 349 -7.20 -1.38 6.06
C THR A 349 -6.92 0.12 6.14
N PHE A 350 -5.68 0.53 5.87
CA PHE A 350 -5.34 1.94 5.70
C PHE A 350 -6.00 2.57 4.47
N LEU A 351 -5.88 1.92 3.31
CA LEU A 351 -6.48 2.37 2.06
C LEU A 351 -8.01 2.37 2.17
N ASP A 352 -8.60 1.37 2.84
CA ASP A 352 -10.03 1.34 3.19
C ASP A 352 -10.45 2.60 3.93
N ALA A 353 -9.70 2.97 4.98
CA ALA A 353 -10.02 4.12 5.81
C ALA A 353 -9.85 5.47 5.09
N LEU A 354 -8.96 5.53 4.08
CA LEU A 354 -8.68 6.72 3.29
C LEU A 354 -9.62 6.92 2.11
N ASP A 355 -9.92 5.84 1.36
CA ASP A 355 -10.91 5.83 0.30
C ASP A 355 -11.94 4.74 0.58
N GLY A 356 -13.16 5.14 0.95
CA GLY A 356 -14.26 4.20 1.19
C GLY A 356 -14.66 3.42 -0.08
N SER A 357 -14.25 3.87 -1.27
CA SER A 357 -14.35 3.06 -2.48
C SER A 357 -13.46 1.83 -2.45
N TYR A 358 -12.31 1.92 -1.80
CA TYR A 358 -11.35 0.83 -1.71
C TYR A 358 -11.87 -0.36 -0.90
N CYS A 359 -12.62 -0.17 0.19
CA CYS A 359 -13.27 -1.25 0.96
C CYS A 359 -14.05 -2.26 0.13
N THR A 360 -14.50 -1.81 -1.03
CA THR A 360 -15.43 -2.51 -1.88
C THR A 360 -14.98 -2.46 -3.34
N TYR A 361 -13.78 -1.96 -3.62
CA TYR A 361 -13.24 -1.87 -4.97
C TYR A 361 -12.91 -3.26 -5.50
N SER A 362 -13.34 -3.55 -6.72
CA SER A 362 -13.03 -4.79 -7.41
C SER A 362 -12.22 -4.50 -8.66
N ALA A 363 -11.13 -5.23 -8.82
CA ALA A 363 -10.31 -5.23 -10.01
C ALA A 363 -9.50 -6.51 -10.07
N TYR A 364 -9.23 -6.97 -11.29
CA TYR A 364 -8.38 -8.14 -11.55
C TYR A 364 -8.89 -9.46 -10.94
N GLY A 365 -10.14 -9.52 -10.49
CA GLY A 365 -10.69 -10.67 -9.75
C GLY A 365 -10.42 -10.61 -8.23
N GLU A 366 -9.76 -9.55 -7.77
CA GLU A 366 -9.65 -9.18 -6.36
C GLU A 366 -10.70 -8.13 -6.02
N THR A 367 -11.07 -8.05 -4.75
CA THR A 367 -12.37 -7.50 -4.41
C THR A 367 -12.44 -7.15 -2.92
N GLY A 368 -12.62 -5.86 -2.62
CA GLY A 368 -12.60 -5.34 -1.25
C GLY A 368 -11.48 -5.98 -0.43
N ASN A 369 -11.80 -6.30 0.83
CA ASN A 369 -10.93 -7.12 1.67
C ASN A 369 -11.07 -8.60 1.30
N ASP A 370 -9.98 -9.24 0.88
CA ASP A 370 -9.85 -10.68 0.73
C ASP A 370 -9.81 -11.31 2.13
N PRO A 371 -10.84 -12.05 2.57
CA PRO A 371 -10.88 -12.63 3.92
C PRO A 371 -9.85 -13.75 4.18
N ASP A 372 -9.11 -14.19 3.16
CA ASP A 372 -7.99 -15.12 3.29
C ASP A 372 -6.65 -14.39 3.54
N ILE A 373 -6.60 -13.07 3.30
CA ILE A 373 -5.41 -12.21 3.47
C ILE A 373 -5.65 -11.11 4.52
N ASP A 374 -6.83 -10.47 4.50
CA ASP A 374 -7.16 -9.24 5.21
C ASP A 374 -7.97 -9.46 6.52
N PRO A 375 -7.83 -8.55 7.51
CA PRO A 375 -8.63 -8.50 8.72
C PRO A 375 -10.13 -8.46 8.44
N ILE A 376 -10.87 -9.11 9.33
CA ILE A 376 -12.33 -9.09 9.30
C ILE A 376 -12.85 -8.37 10.53
N TYR A 377 -13.48 -7.22 10.29
CA TYR A 377 -14.16 -6.40 11.30
C TYR A 377 -15.69 -6.46 11.14
N PRO A 378 -16.46 -6.54 12.24
CA PRO A 378 -16.01 -6.51 13.63
C PRO A 378 -15.25 -7.78 14.05
N ASP A 379 -14.14 -7.63 14.75
CA ASP A 379 -13.38 -8.74 15.29
C ASP A 379 -14.15 -9.41 16.43
N GLN A 380 -14.64 -10.61 16.21
CA GLN A 380 -15.42 -11.36 17.20
C GLN A 380 -14.57 -12.00 18.32
N ARG A 381 -13.22 -11.93 18.28
CA ARG A 381 -12.33 -12.43 19.34
C ARG A 381 -12.51 -11.62 20.64
N GLU A 382 -12.26 -12.21 21.80
CA GLU A 382 -12.30 -11.49 23.07
C GLU A 382 -11.19 -10.43 23.10
N GLY A 383 -11.55 -9.17 23.37
CA GLY A 383 -10.62 -8.03 23.30
C GLY A 383 -10.47 -7.39 21.92
N GLY A 384 -11.02 -7.99 20.85
CA GLY A 384 -10.98 -7.44 19.49
C GLY A 384 -11.97 -6.30 19.27
N TYR A 385 -11.71 -5.49 18.25
CA TYR A 385 -12.52 -4.34 17.86
C TYR A 385 -13.94 -4.76 17.46
N LYS A 386 -14.95 -4.17 18.12
CA LYS A 386 -16.37 -4.52 17.89
C LYS A 386 -17.09 -3.56 16.95
N GLY A 387 -16.42 -2.53 16.46
CA GLY A 387 -16.97 -1.61 15.47
C GLY A 387 -16.98 -2.24 14.07
N GLU A 388 -17.72 -1.59 13.17
CA GLU A 388 -17.72 -1.92 11.75
C GLU A 388 -16.37 -1.52 11.12
N LEU A 389 -15.99 -2.20 10.02
CA LEU A 389 -14.86 -1.84 9.18
C LEU A 389 -14.96 -0.36 8.78
N GLN A 390 -13.87 0.39 8.97
CA GLN A 390 -13.81 1.81 8.70
C GLN A 390 -13.49 2.06 7.22
N CYS A 391 -14.49 2.54 6.48
CA CYS A 391 -14.38 2.84 5.06
C CYS A 391 -14.52 4.33 4.78
N GLY A 392 -13.46 4.98 4.30
CA GLY A 392 -13.45 6.40 3.92
C GLY A 392 -13.72 7.35 5.08
N VAL A 393 -13.27 6.98 6.28
CA VAL A 393 -13.52 7.75 7.50
C VAL A 393 -12.50 8.87 7.74
N TYR A 394 -11.35 8.80 7.07
CA TYR A 394 -10.28 9.78 7.22
C TYR A 394 -9.92 10.44 5.90
N LYS A 395 -9.76 11.76 5.93
CA LYS A 395 -9.16 12.49 4.82
C LYS A 395 -7.66 12.18 4.75
N PRO A 396 -7.10 11.82 3.58
CA PRO A 396 -5.66 11.65 3.43
C PRO A 396 -4.91 12.96 3.68
N THR A 397 -3.71 12.85 4.26
CA THR A 397 -2.75 13.95 4.43
C THR A 397 -2.08 14.30 3.10
N ASN A 398 -1.47 15.48 2.99
CA ASN A 398 -0.80 15.88 1.73
C ASN A 398 0.44 15.02 1.44
N VAL A 399 1.09 14.53 2.51
CA VAL A 399 2.27 13.67 2.45
C VAL A 399 2.04 12.50 3.38
N ILE A 400 2.20 11.29 2.89
CA ILE A 400 2.09 10.05 3.67
C ILE A 400 3.44 9.33 3.56
N SER A 401 4.01 9.00 4.71
CA SER A 401 5.18 8.14 4.85
C SER A 401 4.76 6.79 5.42
N ALA A 402 5.29 5.72 4.84
CA ALA A 402 5.09 4.37 5.33
C ALA A 402 6.42 3.61 5.30
N SER A 403 6.91 3.26 6.49
CA SER A 403 8.17 2.54 6.70
C SER A 403 7.98 1.03 6.72
N TYR A 404 7.07 0.53 5.89
CA TYR A 404 6.67 -0.87 5.83
C TYR A 404 6.72 -1.39 4.39
N GLY A 405 7.10 -2.66 4.25
CA GLY A 405 7.17 -3.34 2.97
C GLY A 405 7.42 -4.84 3.15
N GLN A 406 7.32 -5.57 2.04
CA GLN A 406 7.53 -7.02 2.01
C GLN A 406 7.91 -7.48 0.61
N ALA A 407 8.29 -8.75 0.47
CA ALA A 407 8.64 -9.29 -0.84
C ALA A 407 7.44 -9.22 -1.79
N GLU A 408 7.68 -8.74 -3.01
CA GLU A 408 6.66 -8.70 -4.05
C GLU A 408 6.12 -10.11 -4.35
N ALA A 409 6.98 -11.11 -4.32
CA ALA A 409 6.65 -12.52 -4.55
C ALA A 409 5.75 -13.15 -3.46
N ASP A 410 5.65 -12.54 -2.28
CA ASP A 410 4.79 -13.04 -1.20
C ASP A 410 3.32 -12.64 -1.40
N LEU A 411 3.04 -11.71 -2.33
CA LEU A 411 1.71 -11.25 -2.64
C LEU A 411 1.23 -11.70 -4.03
N PRO A 412 -0.07 -12.01 -4.21
CA PRO A 412 -0.64 -12.18 -5.54
C PRO A 412 -0.46 -10.92 -6.40
N PRO A 413 0.01 -11.02 -7.67
CA PRO A 413 0.23 -9.85 -8.51
C PRO A 413 -1.00 -8.96 -8.67
N LYS A 414 -2.18 -9.58 -8.76
CA LYS A 414 -3.47 -8.89 -8.92
C LYS A 414 -3.88 -8.08 -7.68
N TYR A 415 -3.52 -8.58 -6.50
CA TYR A 415 -3.76 -7.89 -5.23
C TYR A 415 -2.86 -6.66 -5.11
N VAL A 416 -1.58 -6.82 -5.46
CA VAL A 416 -0.61 -5.72 -5.56
C VAL A 416 -1.01 -4.68 -6.59
N GLU A 417 -1.47 -5.09 -7.77
CA GLU A 417 -1.95 -4.19 -8.82
C GLU A 417 -3.17 -3.39 -8.36
N ARG A 418 -4.07 -4.03 -7.60
CA ARG A 418 -5.24 -3.37 -7.01
C ARG A 418 -4.85 -2.27 -6.03
N GLN A 419 -3.96 -2.55 -5.08
CA GLN A 419 -3.44 -1.52 -4.15
C GLN A 419 -2.69 -0.41 -4.90
N CYS A 420 -1.87 -0.78 -5.89
CA CYS A 420 -1.11 0.19 -6.69
C CYS A 420 -2.04 1.14 -7.47
N ASN A 421 -3.17 0.65 -8.00
CA ASN A 421 -4.20 1.52 -8.59
C ASN A 421 -4.80 2.50 -7.57
N GLU A 422 -4.87 2.13 -6.28
CA GLU A 422 -5.34 3.04 -5.25
C GLU A 422 -4.30 4.12 -4.92
N PHE A 423 -3.01 3.76 -4.88
CA PHE A 423 -1.93 4.75 -4.82
C PHE A 423 -1.97 5.72 -5.99
N MET A 424 -2.27 5.24 -7.20
CA MET A 424 -2.48 6.08 -8.38
C MET A 424 -3.61 7.08 -8.19
N LYS A 425 -4.76 6.64 -7.66
CA LYS A 425 -5.92 7.51 -7.39
C LYS A 425 -5.64 8.55 -6.31
N LEU A 426 -4.87 8.20 -5.27
CA LEU A 426 -4.41 9.16 -4.26
C LEU A 426 -3.41 10.16 -4.86
N ALA A 427 -2.49 9.69 -5.70
CA ALA A 427 -1.52 10.52 -6.41
C ALA A 427 -2.22 11.54 -7.35
N MET A 428 -3.28 11.13 -8.05
CA MET A 428 -4.14 12.00 -8.88
C MET A 428 -4.81 13.12 -8.08
N GLN A 429 -5.04 12.91 -6.78
CA GLN A 429 -5.62 13.89 -5.86
C GLN A 429 -4.56 14.82 -5.24
N GLY A 430 -3.29 14.67 -5.60
CA GLY A 430 -2.21 15.53 -5.13
C GLY A 430 -1.60 15.11 -3.80
N HIS A 431 -1.78 13.84 -3.40
CA HIS A 431 -1.12 13.24 -2.25
C HIS A 431 0.26 12.69 -2.65
N THR A 432 1.29 13.01 -1.87
CA THR A 432 2.61 12.39 -1.99
C THR A 432 2.67 11.14 -1.13
N LEU A 433 2.96 9.99 -1.74
CA LEU A 433 3.09 8.70 -1.04
C LEU A 433 4.55 8.23 -1.10
N LEU A 434 5.19 8.11 0.06
CA LEU A 434 6.58 7.66 0.18
C LEU A 434 6.64 6.34 0.95
N PHE A 435 7.40 5.39 0.42
CA PHE A 435 7.58 4.07 1.02
C PHE A 435 9.05 3.69 1.09
N CYS A 436 9.43 2.99 2.15
CA CYS A 436 10.77 2.46 2.27
C CYS A 436 11.06 1.41 1.19
N SER A 437 12.28 1.40 0.69
CA SER A 437 12.73 0.41 -0.29
C SER A 437 13.01 -0.95 0.31
N GLY A 438 13.36 -1.02 1.59
CA GLY A 438 13.74 -2.22 2.33
C GLY A 438 15.22 -2.23 2.72
N ASP A 439 15.60 -3.19 3.55
CA ASP A 439 16.89 -3.16 4.26
C ASP A 439 17.79 -4.39 4.02
N PHE A 440 17.46 -5.20 3.01
CA PHE A 440 18.16 -6.47 2.71
C PHE A 440 18.77 -6.49 1.31
N GLY A 441 19.14 -5.32 0.79
CA GLY A 441 19.80 -5.18 -0.50
C GLY A 441 18.96 -5.71 -1.67
N VAL A 442 19.55 -6.56 -2.51
CA VAL A 442 18.80 -7.23 -3.60
C VAL A 442 17.88 -8.37 -3.14
N ALA A 443 17.85 -8.66 -1.84
CA ALA A 443 17.01 -9.69 -1.23
C ALA A 443 15.85 -9.08 -0.43
N SER A 444 14.93 -9.95 0.00
CA SER A 444 13.92 -9.60 1.01
C SER A 444 14.31 -10.06 2.40
N LEU A 445 13.47 -9.73 3.40
CA LEU A 445 13.65 -10.22 4.75
C LEU A 445 13.74 -11.77 4.72
N PRO A 446 14.79 -12.39 5.29
CA PRO A 446 14.88 -13.84 5.34
C PRO A 446 13.72 -14.48 6.11
N ASP A 447 13.22 -15.62 5.62
CA ASP A 447 12.11 -16.35 6.22
C ASP A 447 12.38 -17.85 6.45
N ASP A 448 11.46 -18.49 7.18
CA ASP A 448 11.48 -19.94 7.46
C ASP A 448 10.81 -20.78 6.35
N SER A 449 10.25 -20.15 5.31
CA SER A 449 9.39 -20.79 4.29
C SER A 449 10.17 -21.41 3.12
N GLY A 450 11.47 -21.10 3.02
CA GLY A 450 12.34 -21.57 1.95
C GLY A 450 13.33 -20.50 1.48
N HIS A 451 13.07 -19.23 1.80
CA HIS A 451 13.90 -18.07 1.46
C HIS A 451 14.81 -17.71 2.63
N LYS A 452 15.67 -18.65 3.05
CA LYS A 452 16.53 -18.49 4.25
C LYS A 452 17.53 -17.33 4.18
N ASN A 453 17.78 -16.80 3.00
CA ASN A 453 18.60 -15.63 2.74
C ASN A 453 17.81 -14.49 2.07
N GLY A 454 16.48 -14.60 2.00
CA GLY A 454 15.60 -13.60 1.38
C GLY A 454 15.48 -13.66 -0.14
N CYS A 455 16.18 -14.60 -0.80
CA CYS A 455 16.29 -14.67 -2.26
C CYS A 455 15.40 -15.75 -2.86
N LEU A 456 14.98 -15.55 -4.11
CA LEU A 456 14.07 -16.42 -4.86
C LEU A 456 14.81 -17.54 -5.61
N GLY A 457 14.01 -18.50 -6.09
CA GLY A 457 14.45 -19.60 -6.95
C GLY A 457 15.08 -20.77 -6.18
N PRO A 458 15.30 -21.90 -6.87
CA PRO A 458 15.72 -23.16 -6.24
C PRO A 458 17.15 -23.12 -5.67
N GLU A 459 17.98 -22.19 -6.18
CA GLU A 459 19.35 -21.96 -5.68
C GLU A 459 19.41 -20.83 -4.64
N SER A 460 18.29 -20.16 -4.35
CA SER A 460 18.23 -18.98 -3.46
C SER A 460 19.18 -17.86 -3.90
N ARG A 461 19.20 -17.55 -5.20
CA ARG A 461 20.08 -16.54 -5.82
C ARG A 461 19.35 -15.48 -6.63
N ILE A 462 18.08 -15.70 -6.98
CA ILE A 462 17.31 -14.73 -7.77
C ILE A 462 16.94 -13.57 -6.84
N PHE A 463 17.12 -12.34 -7.31
CA PHE A 463 16.83 -11.12 -6.56
C PHE A 463 15.34 -11.02 -6.26
N ASN A 464 15.01 -10.50 -5.09
CA ASN A 464 13.65 -10.48 -4.55
C ASN A 464 13.22 -9.03 -4.32
N PRO A 465 12.53 -8.41 -5.29
CA PRO A 465 12.11 -7.01 -5.18
C PRO A 465 11.03 -6.82 -4.10
N GLN A 466 10.92 -5.59 -3.62
CA GLN A 466 10.03 -5.21 -2.51
C GLN A 466 8.76 -4.53 -3.01
N TYR A 467 7.64 -4.82 -2.36
CA TYR A 467 6.37 -4.12 -2.46
C TYR A 467 6.18 -3.23 -1.22
N PRO A 468 5.76 -1.96 -1.35
CA PRO A 468 5.19 -1.31 -2.55
C PRO A 468 6.21 -0.59 -3.44
N SER A 469 7.50 -0.76 -3.19
CA SER A 469 8.56 -0.10 -3.98
C SER A 469 8.56 -0.47 -5.46
N GLY A 470 8.03 -1.65 -5.84
CA GLY A 470 7.76 -2.02 -7.23
C GLY A 470 6.64 -1.21 -7.91
N CYS A 471 5.69 -0.64 -7.15
CA CYS A 471 4.56 0.11 -7.70
C CYS A 471 5.05 1.43 -8.37
N PRO A 472 4.68 1.70 -9.64
CA PRO A 472 5.11 2.91 -10.36
C PRO A 472 4.41 4.19 -9.89
N TRP A 473 3.40 4.12 -9.03
CA TRP A 473 2.60 5.28 -8.57
C TRP A 473 2.93 5.70 -7.13
N ALA A 474 4.01 5.14 -6.59
CA ALA A 474 4.55 5.42 -5.27
C ALA A 474 6.01 5.86 -5.40
N THR A 475 6.47 6.75 -4.51
CA THR A 475 7.88 7.17 -4.44
C THR A 475 8.63 6.24 -3.49
N SER A 476 9.53 5.42 -4.01
CA SER A 476 10.37 4.49 -3.23
C SER A 476 11.63 5.18 -2.72
N VAL A 477 11.95 4.99 -1.43
CA VAL A 477 13.05 5.68 -0.74
C VAL A 477 14.12 4.70 -0.26
N GLY A 478 15.34 4.86 -0.81
CA GLY A 478 16.57 4.17 -0.46
C GLY A 478 17.29 4.74 0.76
N GLY A 479 18.31 4.02 1.20
CA GLY A 479 19.15 4.37 2.33
C GLY A 479 20.57 4.74 1.90
N THR A 480 21.07 5.85 2.41
CA THR A 480 22.49 6.24 2.36
C THR A 480 23.08 6.27 3.76
N MET A 481 24.38 6.46 3.86
CA MET A 481 25.06 6.69 5.13
C MET A 481 26.30 7.55 4.99
N LEU A 482 26.66 8.21 6.08
CA LEU A 482 28.03 8.64 6.35
C LEU A 482 28.77 7.54 7.12
N TYR A 483 30.03 7.32 6.78
CA TYR A 483 30.95 6.49 7.57
C TYR A 483 31.40 7.22 8.84
N ASN A 484 31.88 6.46 9.82
CA ASN A 484 32.27 6.96 11.14
C ASN A 484 33.36 8.06 11.12
N ASP A 485 34.19 8.08 10.09
CA ASP A 485 35.26 9.05 9.87
C ASP A 485 34.86 10.23 8.95
N GLN A 486 33.60 10.26 8.51
CA GLN A 486 33.03 11.31 7.66
C GLN A 486 32.19 12.31 8.46
N ASN A 487 31.96 13.48 7.85
CA ASN A 487 31.12 14.56 8.35
C ASN A 487 30.11 15.02 7.29
N VAL A 488 29.24 15.97 7.65
CA VAL A 488 28.14 16.45 6.80
C VAL A 488 28.56 17.11 5.47
N ASN A 489 29.85 17.43 5.29
CA ASN A 489 30.37 17.94 4.02
C ASN A 489 30.96 16.86 3.11
N ASP A 490 31.13 15.64 3.63
CA ASP A 490 31.60 14.50 2.84
C ASP A 490 30.43 13.90 2.04
N PRO A 491 30.71 13.29 0.88
CA PRO A 491 29.69 12.61 0.12
C PRO A 491 29.19 11.38 0.89
N GLU A 492 27.86 11.23 0.92
CA GLU A 492 27.23 10.02 1.43
C GLU A 492 27.55 8.81 0.52
N SER A 493 27.41 7.62 1.08
CA SER A 493 27.60 6.34 0.41
C SER A 493 26.33 5.50 0.52
N VAL A 494 26.20 4.45 -0.29
CA VAL A 494 25.13 3.45 -0.12
C VAL A 494 25.11 2.95 1.33
N MET A 495 23.93 2.91 1.95
CA MET A 495 23.78 2.33 3.29
C MET A 495 24.11 0.84 3.24
N GLN A 496 25.16 0.45 3.97
CA GLN A 496 25.54 -0.94 4.15
C GLN A 496 26.20 -1.12 5.52
N VAL A 497 25.56 -1.90 6.39
CA VAL A 497 25.97 -2.10 7.79
C VAL A 497 25.87 -3.58 8.15
N ASP A 498 26.85 -4.10 8.89
CA ASP A 498 26.76 -5.42 9.50
C ASP A 498 26.18 -5.27 10.91
N LEU A 499 24.89 -5.61 11.07
CA LEU A 499 24.19 -5.61 12.36
C LEU A 499 24.22 -7.00 13.03
N GLY A 500 24.91 -7.97 12.41
CA GLY A 500 25.00 -9.35 12.86
C GLY A 500 23.73 -10.18 12.65
N GLY A 501 23.84 -11.49 12.87
CA GLY A 501 22.70 -12.42 12.78
C GLY A 501 22.06 -12.44 11.39
N ALA A 502 20.73 -12.30 11.33
CA ALA A 502 19.97 -12.23 10.08
C ALA A 502 20.16 -10.90 9.33
N ALA A 503 20.74 -9.88 9.98
CA ALA A 503 20.98 -8.54 9.43
C ALA A 503 22.49 -8.28 9.20
N ALA A 504 23.27 -9.33 8.93
CA ALA A 504 24.70 -9.19 8.64
C ALA A 504 24.99 -8.44 7.31
N ASN A 505 24.01 -8.43 6.40
CA ASN A 505 24.05 -7.70 5.12
C ASN A 505 22.95 -6.62 5.07
N PHE A 506 22.76 -5.88 6.17
CA PHE A 506 21.76 -4.83 6.23
C PHE A 506 22.16 -3.70 5.28
N SER A 507 21.39 -3.49 4.21
CA SER A 507 21.75 -2.54 3.15
C SER A 507 20.53 -2.01 2.42
N SER A 508 20.67 -0.82 1.81
CA SER A 508 19.60 -0.19 1.02
C SER A 508 19.07 -1.18 -0.02
N ALA A 509 17.78 -1.50 0.03
CA ALA A 509 17.20 -2.38 -0.96
C ALA A 509 16.95 -1.65 -2.28
N GLY A 510 17.06 -2.39 -3.36
CA GLY A 510 16.90 -1.85 -4.70
C GLY A 510 16.99 -2.93 -5.77
N GLY A 511 16.42 -2.64 -6.93
CA GLY A 511 16.36 -3.60 -8.02
C GLY A 511 15.25 -3.27 -9.01
N PHE A 512 14.68 -4.31 -9.60
CA PHE A 512 13.66 -4.21 -10.64
C PHE A 512 12.46 -5.10 -10.28
N SER A 513 11.26 -4.56 -10.37
CA SER A 513 10.01 -5.28 -10.10
C SER A 513 9.82 -6.47 -11.06
N ASN A 514 9.21 -7.54 -10.56
CA ASN A 514 8.71 -8.66 -11.35
C ASN A 514 7.29 -8.43 -11.86
N TYR A 515 6.51 -7.53 -11.23
CA TYR A 515 5.10 -7.31 -11.57
C TYR A 515 4.88 -6.11 -12.47
N PHE A 516 5.58 -5.00 -12.23
CA PHE A 516 5.35 -3.72 -12.90
C PHE A 516 6.46 -3.42 -13.90
N GLU A 517 6.08 -2.97 -15.08
CA GLU A 517 7.03 -2.51 -16.10
C GLU A 517 7.64 -1.14 -15.78
N THR A 518 8.77 -0.81 -16.41
CA THR A 518 9.39 0.52 -16.28
C THR A 518 8.43 1.65 -16.72
N PRO A 519 8.04 2.57 -15.82
CA PRO A 519 7.09 3.63 -16.14
C PRO A 519 7.72 4.70 -17.03
N TRP A 520 6.87 5.46 -17.73
CA TRP A 520 7.27 6.45 -18.74
C TRP A 520 8.29 7.50 -18.23
N TYR A 521 8.16 7.94 -16.98
CA TYR A 521 9.03 8.96 -16.40
C TYR A 521 10.44 8.43 -16.10
N GLN A 522 10.61 7.10 -15.99
CA GLN A 522 11.86 6.46 -15.57
C GLN A 522 12.65 5.87 -16.74
N LYS A 523 12.03 5.64 -17.91
CA LYS A 523 12.65 4.89 -19.03
C LYS A 523 14.08 5.34 -19.38
N LEU A 524 14.30 6.65 -19.53
CA LEU A 524 15.63 7.19 -19.88
C LEU A 524 16.67 6.91 -18.79
N ALA A 525 16.30 6.98 -17.52
CA ALA A 525 17.18 6.76 -16.39
C ALA A 525 17.59 5.28 -16.29
N VAL A 526 16.65 4.36 -16.49
CA VAL A 526 16.93 2.91 -16.52
C VAL A 526 17.76 2.49 -17.73
N GLU A 527 17.47 3.04 -18.92
CA GLU A 527 18.28 2.82 -20.13
C GLU A 527 19.73 3.27 -19.91
N GLU A 528 19.92 4.44 -19.29
CA GLU A 528 21.24 4.98 -18.99
C GLU A 528 21.98 4.13 -17.94
N TYR A 529 21.30 3.70 -16.87
CA TYR A 529 21.89 2.78 -15.88
C TYR A 529 22.43 1.51 -16.54
N PHE A 530 21.66 0.86 -17.40
CA PHE A 530 22.14 -0.33 -18.11
C PHE A 530 23.27 -0.05 -19.10
N ARG A 531 23.43 1.20 -19.54
CA ARG A 531 24.55 1.62 -20.40
C ARG A 531 25.84 1.84 -19.61
N ILE A 532 25.74 2.38 -18.38
CA ILE A 532 26.91 2.78 -17.58
C ILE A 532 27.29 1.77 -16.50
N GLY A 533 26.30 1.22 -15.79
CA GLY A 533 26.49 0.26 -14.71
C GLY A 533 26.75 -1.14 -15.23
N ASP A 534 26.18 -1.48 -16.39
CA ASP A 534 26.33 -2.76 -17.11
C ASP A 534 26.45 -3.97 -16.15
N PRO A 535 25.40 -4.27 -15.36
CA PRO A 535 25.44 -5.35 -14.39
C PRO A 535 25.69 -6.67 -15.14
N GLN A 536 26.85 -7.28 -14.88
CA GLN A 536 27.33 -8.51 -15.54
C GLN A 536 26.58 -9.77 -15.07
N TYR A 537 25.29 -9.66 -14.77
CA TYR A 537 24.42 -10.74 -14.35
C TYR A 537 23.49 -11.17 -15.49
N PRO A 538 23.22 -12.48 -15.63
CA PRO A 538 22.14 -12.92 -16.50
C PRO A 538 20.81 -12.35 -16.00
N TYR A 539 19.92 -11.98 -16.92
CA TYR A 539 18.60 -11.44 -16.63
C TYR A 539 17.52 -12.19 -17.41
N TYR A 540 16.28 -12.06 -16.96
CA TYR A 540 15.09 -12.49 -17.68
C TYR A 540 14.19 -11.29 -18.01
N GLU A 541 13.22 -11.52 -18.90
CA GLU A 541 12.31 -10.51 -19.43
C GLU A 541 10.88 -11.08 -19.43
N GLU A 542 10.30 -11.19 -18.23
CA GLU A 542 8.95 -11.73 -18.00
C GLU A 542 8.28 -10.92 -16.90
N LEU A 543 7.04 -10.49 -17.12
CA LEU A 543 6.26 -9.71 -16.14
C LEU A 543 5.10 -10.55 -15.58
N GLY A 544 4.74 -10.29 -14.32
CA GLY A 544 3.64 -10.95 -13.63
C GLY A 544 4.07 -12.24 -12.92
N LEU A 545 3.40 -13.36 -13.21
CA LEU A 545 3.64 -14.65 -12.54
C LEU A 545 4.88 -15.37 -13.11
N VAL A 546 6.07 -14.88 -12.78
CA VAL A 546 7.35 -15.48 -13.16
C VAL A 546 7.53 -16.85 -12.46
N ASP A 547 7.82 -17.90 -13.24
CA ASP A 547 8.19 -19.20 -12.67
C ASP A 547 9.68 -19.23 -12.29
N PHE A 548 9.98 -18.87 -11.04
CA PHE A 548 11.35 -18.82 -10.51
C PHE A 548 12.07 -20.18 -10.48
N ASN A 549 11.38 -21.30 -10.73
CA ASN A 549 12.03 -22.61 -10.90
C ASN A 549 12.54 -22.85 -12.32
N LYS A 550 12.06 -22.07 -13.30
CA LYS A 550 12.39 -22.24 -14.72
C LYS A 550 13.10 -21.06 -15.33
N THR A 551 12.89 -19.86 -14.79
CA THR A 551 13.54 -18.65 -15.29
C THR A 551 15.06 -18.75 -15.23
N LYS A 552 15.73 -18.00 -16.10
CA LYS A 552 17.19 -17.94 -16.18
C LYS A 552 17.62 -16.49 -16.03
N GLY A 553 18.30 -16.18 -14.92
CA GLY A 553 18.75 -14.83 -14.60
C GLY A 553 18.54 -14.50 -13.14
N LEU A 554 19.14 -13.41 -12.68
CA LEU A 554 19.04 -12.96 -11.29
C LEU A 554 17.98 -11.87 -11.11
N TYR A 555 17.65 -11.11 -12.15
CA TYR A 555 16.69 -10.00 -12.08
C TYR A 555 15.86 -9.87 -13.37
N ASN A 556 14.72 -9.18 -13.26
CA ASN A 556 13.85 -8.86 -14.38
C ASN A 556 14.26 -7.54 -15.05
N ARG A 557 14.69 -7.58 -16.31
CA ARG A 557 15.17 -6.37 -17.00
C ARG A 557 14.04 -5.43 -17.44
N LEU A 558 12.80 -5.90 -17.49
CA LEU A 558 11.64 -5.10 -17.89
C LEU A 558 11.02 -4.31 -16.73
N GLY A 559 11.44 -4.60 -15.50
CA GLY A 559 10.78 -4.11 -14.28
C GLY A 559 10.89 -2.61 -14.06
N ARG A 560 9.95 -2.05 -13.30
CA ARG A 560 10.11 -0.75 -12.61
C ARG A 560 11.34 -0.83 -11.71
N GLY A 561 12.31 0.04 -11.95
CA GLY A 561 13.54 0.11 -11.15
C GLY A 561 13.29 0.86 -9.86
N PHE A 562 13.82 0.44 -8.72
CA PHE A 562 13.68 1.16 -7.43
C PHE A 562 15.01 1.12 -6.65
N PRO A 563 15.26 2.07 -5.73
CA PRO A 563 14.39 3.18 -5.31
C PRO A 563 14.33 4.34 -6.32
N ASP A 564 13.49 5.35 -6.05
CA ASP A 564 13.44 6.60 -6.84
C ASP A 564 14.42 7.64 -6.31
N ILE A 565 14.55 7.72 -4.99
CA ILE A 565 15.37 8.67 -4.24
C ILE A 565 15.93 7.97 -3.01
N SER A 566 16.84 8.61 -2.28
CA SER A 566 17.39 8.05 -1.04
C SER A 566 17.69 9.14 -0.01
N ALA A 567 17.84 8.77 1.26
CA ALA A 567 18.37 9.66 2.29
C ALA A 567 19.09 8.82 3.35
N ASN A 568 19.77 9.48 4.29
CA ASN A 568 20.56 8.83 5.30
C ASN A 568 19.64 7.91 6.11
N GLY A 569 19.99 6.64 6.13
CA GLY A 569 19.28 5.57 6.84
C GLY A 569 20.09 4.99 7.99
N ALA A 570 21.17 5.65 8.44
CA ALA A 570 22.09 5.08 9.43
C ALA A 570 22.30 5.99 10.65
N PHE A 571 22.53 5.35 11.81
CA PHE A 571 22.94 5.99 13.06
C PHE A 571 21.95 7.00 13.66
N PHE A 572 20.63 6.83 13.46
CA PHE A 572 19.67 7.75 14.07
C PHE A 572 19.53 7.47 15.55
N SER A 573 19.75 8.49 16.36
CA SER A 573 19.58 8.40 17.81
C SER A 573 18.10 8.38 18.19
N SER A 574 17.73 7.54 19.16
CA SER A 574 16.36 7.42 19.65
C SER A 574 16.32 6.87 21.07
N PHE A 575 15.12 6.73 21.62
CA PHE A 575 14.87 5.97 22.84
C PHE A 575 13.92 4.80 22.57
N LEU A 576 14.26 3.63 23.12
CA LEU A 576 13.43 2.43 23.12
C LEU A 576 13.44 1.77 24.51
N ASP A 577 12.27 1.57 25.11
CA ASP A 577 12.12 1.08 26.49
C ASP A 577 12.95 1.89 27.51
N GLY A 578 12.98 3.20 27.31
CA GLY A 578 13.76 4.16 28.10
C GLY A 578 15.27 4.09 27.93
N LYS A 579 15.80 3.32 26.97
CA LYS A 579 17.23 3.24 26.67
C LYS A 579 17.56 4.02 25.41
N PHE A 580 18.68 4.74 25.45
CA PHE A 580 19.23 5.40 24.27
C PHE A 580 19.77 4.34 23.29
N THR A 581 19.37 4.42 22.03
CA THR A 581 19.73 3.44 21.00
C THR A 581 19.92 4.11 19.64
N HIS A 582 20.60 3.41 18.74
CA HIS A 582 20.75 3.81 17.34
C HIS A 582 19.92 2.91 16.45
N PHE A 583 19.20 3.53 15.52
CA PHE A 583 18.42 2.87 14.49
C PHE A 583 19.11 2.98 13.13
N TYR A 584 18.81 2.01 12.27
CA TYR A 584 19.22 1.93 10.88
C TYR A 584 18.02 1.48 10.04
N GLY A 585 18.02 1.81 8.75
CA GLY A 585 17.01 1.38 7.81
C GLY A 585 16.57 2.48 6.86
N THR A 586 16.07 2.05 5.71
CA THR A 586 15.32 2.86 4.75
C THR A 586 14.00 3.36 5.34
N SER A 587 13.52 2.69 6.39
CA SER A 587 12.54 3.19 7.34
C SER A 587 12.84 4.58 7.92
N LEU A 588 14.11 4.96 8.06
CA LEU A 588 14.49 6.28 8.58
C LEU A 588 14.55 7.34 7.46
N ALA A 589 14.99 6.92 6.28
CA ALA A 589 15.13 7.76 5.10
C ALA A 589 13.77 8.23 4.56
N THR A 590 12.76 7.37 4.64
CA THR A 590 11.41 7.62 4.10
C THR A 590 10.69 8.79 4.79
N PRO A 591 10.50 8.77 6.12
CA PRO A 591 9.84 9.87 6.83
C PRO A 591 10.71 11.14 6.87
N LEU A 592 12.05 11.05 6.73
CA LEU A 592 12.92 12.21 6.52
C LEU A 592 12.57 12.92 5.20
N TRP A 593 12.45 12.17 4.10
CA TRP A 593 11.97 12.72 2.83
C TRP A 593 10.56 13.28 2.92
N ALA A 594 9.66 12.61 3.65
CA ALA A 594 8.32 13.13 3.88
C ALA A 594 8.35 14.49 4.61
N ALA A 595 9.27 14.69 5.56
CA ALA A 595 9.49 15.97 6.23
C ALA A 595 9.99 17.05 5.26
N VAL A 596 10.95 16.73 4.38
CA VAL A 596 11.43 17.63 3.31
C VAL A 596 10.27 18.10 2.44
N VAL A 597 9.45 17.17 1.95
CA VAL A 597 8.29 17.47 1.10
C VAL A 597 7.27 18.32 1.84
N THR A 598 7.02 18.01 3.12
CA THR A 598 6.07 18.76 3.95
C THR A 598 6.49 20.22 4.10
N LEU A 599 7.77 20.49 4.39
CA LEU A 599 8.30 21.85 4.47
C LEU A 599 8.19 22.61 3.14
N ILE A 600 8.43 21.92 2.01
CA ILE A 600 8.27 22.54 0.67
C ILE A 600 6.79 22.82 0.37
N ASN A 601 5.88 21.92 0.75
CA ASN A 601 4.44 22.14 0.64
C ASN A 601 3.98 23.34 1.48
N GLU A 602 4.56 23.59 2.65
CA GLU A 602 4.25 24.79 3.44
C GLU A 602 4.54 26.07 2.66
N GLU A 603 5.72 26.15 2.04
CA GLU A 603 6.13 27.30 1.21
C GLU A 603 5.26 27.45 -0.04
N ARG A 604 4.95 26.34 -0.74
CA ARG A 604 4.04 26.36 -1.90
C ARG A 604 2.65 26.86 -1.52
N LEU A 605 2.08 26.34 -0.44
CA LEU A 605 0.76 26.76 0.03
C LEU A 605 0.77 28.23 0.52
N ALA A 606 1.85 28.69 1.14
CA ALA A 606 2.02 30.10 1.52
C ALA A 606 2.10 31.02 0.29
N ALA A 607 2.62 30.52 -0.84
CA ALA A 607 2.62 31.19 -2.14
C ALA A 607 1.29 31.05 -2.91
N GLY A 608 0.27 30.38 -2.35
CA GLY A 608 -1.03 30.16 -2.99
C GLY A 608 -1.04 29.07 -4.06
N LYS A 609 -0.03 28.20 -4.10
CA LYS A 609 0.09 27.07 -5.02
C LYS A 609 -0.51 25.79 -4.42
N SER A 610 -0.74 24.77 -5.25
CA SER A 610 -1.11 23.43 -4.78
C SER A 610 0.10 22.68 -4.18
N THR A 611 -0.14 21.53 -3.57
CA THR A 611 0.93 20.64 -3.08
C THR A 611 1.76 20.07 -4.25
N VAL A 612 2.89 19.44 -3.95
CA VAL A 612 3.76 18.84 -4.99
C VAL A 612 3.21 17.52 -5.57
N GLY A 613 2.30 16.84 -4.87
CA GLY A 613 1.67 15.61 -5.35
C GLY A 613 2.67 14.49 -5.63
N PHE A 614 2.46 13.79 -6.74
CA PHE A 614 3.33 12.69 -7.15
C PHE A 614 4.69 13.20 -7.67
N LEU A 615 5.76 12.86 -6.96
CA LEU A 615 7.09 13.45 -7.15
C LEU A 615 7.85 12.90 -8.36
N ASN A 616 7.67 11.62 -8.69
CA ASN A 616 8.61 10.91 -9.56
C ASN A 616 8.79 11.63 -10.91
N PRO A 617 7.74 12.01 -11.65
CA PRO A 617 7.92 12.69 -12.93
C PRO A 617 8.78 13.96 -12.87
N VAL A 618 8.60 14.76 -11.81
CA VAL A 618 9.35 15.99 -11.60
C VAL A 618 10.82 15.70 -11.33
N LEU A 619 11.11 14.73 -10.46
CA LEU A 619 12.47 14.41 -10.05
C LEU A 619 13.27 13.73 -11.17
N TYR A 620 12.68 12.78 -11.90
CA TYR A 620 13.35 12.13 -13.03
C TYR A 620 13.62 13.13 -14.18
N ALA A 621 12.79 14.17 -14.36
CA ALA A 621 13.07 15.21 -15.33
C ALA A 621 14.13 16.23 -14.85
N ASN A 622 14.40 16.29 -13.55
CA ASN A 622 15.28 17.29 -12.93
C ASN A 622 16.25 16.69 -11.88
N PRO A 623 17.03 15.65 -12.19
CA PRO A 623 17.87 14.97 -11.18
C PRO A 623 18.92 15.88 -10.52
N HIS A 624 19.29 16.99 -11.17
CA HIS A 624 20.26 17.96 -10.67
C HIS A 624 19.85 18.67 -9.36
N VAL A 625 18.59 18.54 -8.92
CA VAL A 625 18.11 19.03 -7.62
C VAL A 625 18.38 18.06 -6.47
N LEU A 626 19.08 16.96 -6.74
CA LEU A 626 19.47 15.95 -5.78
C LEU A 626 21.00 15.85 -5.72
N LYS A 627 21.51 15.27 -4.63
CA LYS A 627 22.93 14.95 -4.44
C LYS A 627 23.14 13.48 -4.85
N ASP A 628 23.86 13.28 -5.94
CA ASP A 628 24.10 11.97 -6.55
C ASP A 628 25.03 11.10 -5.69
N ILE A 629 24.71 9.80 -5.58
CA ILE A 629 25.48 8.81 -4.82
C ILE A 629 26.11 7.84 -5.81
N THR A 630 27.44 7.76 -5.80
CA THR A 630 28.19 7.08 -6.88
C THR A 630 29.13 5.99 -6.38
N ASN A 631 28.96 5.56 -5.13
CA ASN A 631 29.78 4.52 -4.53
C ASN A 631 28.96 3.55 -3.67
N GLY A 632 29.44 2.32 -3.57
CA GLY A 632 28.79 1.25 -2.81
C GLY A 632 27.81 0.41 -3.63
N THR A 633 27.25 -0.60 -2.97
CA THR A 633 26.47 -1.68 -3.59
C THR A 633 25.37 -2.18 -2.64
N ASN A 634 24.30 -2.79 -3.14
CA ASN A 634 23.28 -3.44 -2.32
C ASN A 634 23.41 -4.97 -2.26
N LEU A 635 24.33 -5.44 -1.42
CA LEU A 635 24.70 -6.86 -1.30
C LEU A 635 23.50 -7.79 -1.05
N GLY A 636 23.54 -8.98 -1.63
CA GLY A 636 22.55 -10.02 -1.39
C GLY A 636 22.63 -11.18 -2.38
N CYS A 637 21.95 -12.29 -2.07
CA CYS A 637 21.78 -13.41 -3.00
C CYS A 637 23.08 -14.01 -3.58
N ASP A 638 24.11 -14.12 -2.75
CA ASP A 638 25.47 -14.54 -3.14
C ASP A 638 26.02 -13.73 -4.32
N SER A 639 25.82 -12.42 -4.25
CA SER A 639 26.30 -11.43 -5.22
C SER A 639 26.58 -10.10 -4.53
N ASP A 640 27.30 -9.22 -5.23
CA ASP A 640 27.48 -7.84 -4.81
C ASP A 640 26.22 -6.98 -5.04
N GLY A 641 25.16 -7.54 -5.64
CA GLY A 641 23.98 -6.78 -6.03
C GLY A 641 24.27 -5.77 -7.13
N PHE A 642 23.50 -4.70 -7.17
CA PHE A 642 23.71 -3.58 -8.07
C PHE A 642 24.70 -2.56 -7.47
N SER A 643 25.32 -1.76 -8.33
CA SER A 643 26.28 -0.73 -7.94
C SER A 643 25.70 0.66 -8.11
N ALA A 644 26.02 1.55 -7.17
CA ALA A 644 25.75 2.97 -7.33
C ALA A 644 26.67 3.57 -8.41
N VAL A 645 26.12 4.41 -9.29
CA VAL A 645 26.80 4.98 -10.46
C VAL A 645 26.33 6.41 -10.70
N GLU A 646 27.00 7.17 -11.56
CA GLU A 646 26.56 8.53 -11.91
C GLU A 646 25.14 8.52 -12.50
N GLY A 647 24.22 9.30 -11.91
CA GLY A 647 22.82 9.35 -12.32
C GLY A 647 21.91 8.44 -11.51
N TRP A 648 20.88 7.88 -12.14
CA TRP A 648 19.97 6.96 -11.44
C TRP A 648 20.59 5.57 -11.35
N ASP A 649 20.47 4.94 -10.18
CA ASP A 649 20.81 3.53 -9.98
C ASP A 649 19.76 2.79 -9.12
N PRO A 650 19.65 1.46 -9.24
CA PRO A 650 18.73 0.63 -8.45
C PRO A 650 19.32 0.32 -7.06
N VAL A 651 19.96 1.30 -6.42
CA VAL A 651 20.50 1.22 -5.06
C VAL A 651 20.08 2.43 -4.23
N THR A 652 20.26 3.63 -4.79
CA THR A 652 20.03 4.94 -4.16
C THR A 652 19.13 5.86 -4.99
N GLY A 653 18.69 5.38 -6.16
CA GLY A 653 17.77 6.11 -7.02
C GLY A 653 18.47 7.31 -7.64
N LEU A 654 17.80 8.46 -7.65
CA LEU A 654 18.35 9.73 -8.12
C LEU A 654 19.23 10.44 -7.06
N GLY A 655 19.42 9.83 -5.87
CA GLY A 655 20.22 10.37 -4.78
C GLY A 655 19.43 11.08 -3.67
N THR A 656 20.13 11.92 -2.90
CA THR A 656 19.65 12.52 -1.63
C THR A 656 19.21 13.97 -1.78
N PRO A 657 18.38 14.53 -0.86
CA PRO A 657 17.78 15.84 -1.10
C PRO A 657 18.81 16.99 -1.02
N ASP A 658 18.84 17.84 -2.06
CA ASP A 658 19.40 19.19 -1.98
C ASP A 658 18.22 20.15 -1.74
N PHE A 659 17.90 20.42 -0.47
CA PHE A 659 16.67 21.14 -0.12
C PHE A 659 16.55 22.51 -0.81
N PRO A 660 17.59 23.36 -0.89
CA PRO A 660 17.51 24.63 -1.61
C PRO A 660 17.10 24.48 -3.08
N LYS A 661 17.73 23.55 -3.81
CA LYS A 661 17.42 23.31 -5.23
C LYS A 661 16.03 22.70 -5.42
N LEU A 662 15.67 21.73 -4.58
CA LEU A 662 14.33 21.14 -4.57
C LEU A 662 13.26 22.20 -4.36
N LYS A 663 13.44 23.05 -3.35
CA LYS A 663 12.50 24.14 -3.05
C LYS A 663 12.41 25.12 -4.22
N GLU A 664 13.52 25.52 -4.81
CA GLU A 664 13.54 26.43 -5.96
C GLU A 664 12.76 25.84 -7.15
N LEU A 665 13.07 24.61 -7.55
CA LEU A 665 12.38 23.91 -8.63
C LEU A 665 10.88 23.79 -8.31
N LEU A 666 10.55 23.23 -7.15
CA LEU A 666 9.16 22.94 -6.80
C LEU A 666 8.36 24.22 -6.58
N LEU A 667 8.93 25.35 -6.17
CA LEU A 667 8.21 26.64 -6.15
C LEU A 667 8.04 27.26 -7.54
N SER A 668 8.92 26.94 -8.49
CA SER A 668 8.82 27.45 -9.86
C SER A 668 7.67 26.81 -10.65
N LEU A 669 7.30 25.57 -10.31
CA LEU A 669 6.18 24.87 -10.93
C LEU A 669 4.83 25.49 -10.54
N PRO A 670 3.81 25.46 -11.41
CA PRO A 670 2.47 26.04 -11.20
C PRO A 670 1.91 25.91 -9.78
#